data_AF-A0A2U3CFX0-F1
#
_entry.id   AF-A0A2U3CFX0-F1
#
_cell.length_a   1.000
_cell.length_b   1.000
_cell.length_c   1.000
_cell.angle_alpha   90.00
_cell.angle_beta   90.00
_cell.angle_gamma   90.00
#
_symmetry.space_group_name_H-M   'P 1'
#
loop_
_entity.id
_entity.type
_entity.pdbx_description
1 polymer ?
#
loop_
_entity_poly.entity_id
_entity_poly.type
_entity_poly.pdbx_seq_one_letter_code
_entity_poly.pdbx_strand_id
1 'polypeptide(L)'
;MATYTKKMIILYVLILSLQVSQNIGTVKGSYFILPNPPYDSGTIESRIVFVGFDPAIISPLIGFPGFPQGNSLLGRNVYNYFHQEYTDKTFYINHSYELAPNEFNTALYTFFNNSAKPDTINHSDGTSDTGRYISANLTLDWLSTNYNNYLGPPPTSGYTLILANFTNIDDTQYPHHWYNATYIDPDSGESINRNYMIGYGDQERLYYLDLSADSYLLQNSGQNSTIQDMQKLYDFSTEYGKKRLAEYLSEWIYEIERNLWVQDFVYAPPTPVGDLSTGLQFSIEILVLNNMTGIPTGTLNWTVNTSFIKETFMDVLPWMDINVSVRFINLTEIPDLYQKVQDSIVPWGEFDQQSRWEYSVDLIPLYEHLYTNTHRYMEQDHQAYFTTHFQTIAFLFDNATFAIPEKAKMEPGLVGIALKDSENRPMTIISQDYGIMLGNNRSNPQPLQGLTQTIIHETGHQIGLMHPFQFGMLGNFVNDPMTYYTHSSRFSIFSKDNVQRGQIDMLLQAGMAKILQASAVIETKAYDRNLQAYLDSINESYFKVLAPYNIMDYISAYSLAVTFYNSIISFDSSLVRYSNIPEFYDIIPIFFIGMLTLLLTTIHYQGKFRRLLENTPSRRLLTQEMADKLEKVSIERFIASRRAAQEKISQILDGEISKEKGENKVDK
;
A
#
# COMPACT_ATOMS: atom_id res chain seq x y z
N MET A 1 5.97 -38.51 -67.64
CA MET A 1 6.33 -38.75 -66.22
C MET A 1 7.46 -37.86 -65.73
N ALA A 2 8.67 -37.92 -66.30
CA ALA A 2 9.82 -37.11 -65.84
C ALA A 2 9.55 -35.59 -65.74
N THR A 3 8.75 -35.04 -66.66
CA THR A 3 8.34 -33.63 -66.64
C THR A 3 7.35 -33.30 -65.52
N TYR A 4 6.49 -34.25 -65.13
CA TYR A 4 5.53 -34.08 -64.04
C TYR A 4 6.21 -34.22 -62.68
N THR A 5 7.14 -35.16 -62.56
CA THR A 5 7.98 -35.33 -61.36
C THR A 5 8.91 -34.12 -61.16
N LYS A 6 9.49 -33.56 -62.22
CA LYS A 6 10.23 -32.28 -62.13
C LYS A 6 9.34 -31.13 -61.67
N LYS A 7 8.12 -31.00 -62.20
CA LYS A 7 7.18 -29.94 -61.79
C LYS A 7 6.70 -30.10 -60.34
N MET A 8 6.46 -31.33 -59.88
CA MET A 8 6.11 -31.62 -58.48
C MET A 8 7.28 -31.38 -57.53
N ILE A 9 8.51 -31.76 -57.89
CA ILE A 9 9.71 -31.45 -57.08
C ILE A 9 9.96 -29.94 -57.05
N ILE A 10 9.79 -29.24 -58.17
CA ILE A 10 9.89 -27.78 -58.22
C ILE A 10 8.80 -27.13 -57.37
N LEU A 11 7.56 -27.64 -57.40
CA LEU A 11 6.47 -27.17 -56.54
C LEU A 11 6.73 -27.48 -55.06
N TYR A 12 7.28 -28.65 -54.74
CA TYR A 12 7.63 -29.06 -53.39
C TYR A 12 8.81 -28.23 -52.84
N VAL A 13 9.81 -27.95 -53.68
CA VAL A 13 10.92 -27.04 -53.36
C VAL A 13 10.42 -25.60 -53.26
N LEU A 14 9.48 -25.16 -54.11
CA LEU A 14 8.85 -23.84 -54.02
C LEU A 14 8.04 -23.69 -52.73
N ILE A 15 7.24 -24.69 -52.35
CA ILE A 15 6.45 -24.69 -51.10
C ILE A 15 7.38 -24.73 -49.88
N LEU A 16 8.43 -25.56 -49.89
CA LEU A 16 9.46 -25.56 -48.83
C LEU A 16 10.23 -24.23 -48.79
N SER A 17 10.55 -23.62 -49.93
CA SER A 17 11.22 -22.32 -49.98
C SER A 17 10.29 -21.15 -49.62
N LEU A 18 8.99 -21.27 -49.84
CA LEU A 18 7.97 -20.31 -49.38
C LEU A 18 7.71 -20.47 -47.88
N GLN A 19 7.75 -21.68 -47.32
CA GLN A 19 7.70 -21.89 -45.87
C GLN A 19 8.98 -21.46 -45.16
N VAL A 20 10.15 -21.60 -45.80
CA VAL A 20 11.41 -21.06 -45.27
C VAL A 20 11.51 -19.54 -45.48
N SER A 21 10.92 -18.96 -46.54
CA SER A 21 10.92 -17.50 -46.73
C SER A 21 9.79 -16.76 -46.01
N GLN A 22 8.73 -17.44 -45.56
CA GLN A 22 7.69 -16.84 -44.70
C GLN A 22 8.01 -16.91 -43.19
N ASN A 23 9.09 -17.59 -42.80
CA ASN A 23 9.61 -17.59 -41.42
C ASN A 23 11.00 -16.95 -41.26
N ILE A 24 11.54 -16.32 -42.32
CA ILE A 24 12.72 -15.44 -42.23
C ILE A 24 12.44 -14.11 -42.95
N GLY A 25 11.16 -13.71 -43.01
CA GLY A 25 10.88 -12.31 -42.83
C GLY A 25 11.30 -12.03 -41.39
N THR A 26 12.30 -11.20 -41.18
CA THR A 26 12.37 -10.41 -39.96
C THR A 26 11.03 -9.70 -39.82
N VAL A 27 10.06 -10.39 -39.22
CA VAL A 27 9.20 -9.74 -38.25
C VAL A 27 10.26 -9.14 -37.35
N LYS A 28 10.55 -7.85 -37.56
CA LYS A 28 10.84 -6.98 -36.45
C LYS A 28 9.61 -7.19 -35.58
N GLY A 29 9.64 -8.26 -34.78
CA GLY A 29 8.91 -8.28 -33.56
C GLY A 29 9.41 -7.01 -32.96
N SER A 30 8.53 -6.01 -32.91
CA SER A 30 8.50 -5.15 -31.77
C SER A 30 8.56 -6.14 -30.62
N TYR A 31 9.79 -6.48 -30.19
CA TYR A 31 9.98 -7.14 -28.91
C TYR A 31 9.13 -6.26 -28.02
N PHE A 32 8.12 -6.88 -27.43
CA PHE A 32 7.41 -6.23 -26.36
C PHE A 32 8.53 -5.78 -25.44
N ILE A 33 8.82 -4.47 -25.47
CA ILE A 33 9.26 -3.82 -24.27
C ILE A 33 7.96 -3.84 -23.49
N LEU A 34 7.66 -5.01 -22.88
CA LEU A 34 6.99 -4.98 -21.59
C LEU A 34 7.69 -3.84 -20.88
N PRO A 35 6.98 -2.79 -20.43
CA PRO A 35 7.64 -1.80 -19.58
C PRO A 35 8.43 -2.65 -18.59
N ASN A 36 9.77 -2.53 -18.63
CA ASN A 36 10.63 -3.23 -17.68
C ASN A 36 9.88 -3.05 -16.36
N PRO A 37 9.54 -4.10 -15.59
CA PRO A 37 9.00 -3.85 -14.29
C PRO A 37 10.14 -3.14 -13.55
N PRO A 38 9.97 -1.84 -13.30
CA PRO A 38 9.61 -1.52 -11.96
C PRO A 38 8.15 -1.09 -12.01
N TYR A 39 7.38 -1.63 -11.06
CA TYR A 39 6.28 -0.91 -10.46
C TYR A 39 6.58 0.59 -10.51
N ASP A 40 5.90 1.31 -11.39
CA ASP A 40 6.24 2.70 -11.69
C ASP A 40 6.22 3.46 -10.37
N SER A 41 7.38 3.98 -10.02
CA SER A 41 7.59 4.66 -8.76
C SER A 41 6.75 5.91 -8.76
N GLY A 42 5.81 6.01 -7.82
CA GLY A 42 5.09 7.27 -7.64
C GLY A 42 6.09 8.35 -7.25
N THR A 43 6.13 9.45 -8.00
CA THR A 43 6.80 10.66 -7.54
C THR A 43 5.80 11.44 -6.69
N ILE A 44 6.18 11.76 -5.45
CA ILE A 44 5.43 12.63 -4.55
C ILE A 44 6.20 13.95 -4.46
N GLU A 45 5.53 15.06 -4.71
CA GLU A 45 6.12 16.37 -4.49
C GLU A 45 6.15 16.69 -2.98
N SER A 46 7.30 17.11 -2.47
CA SER A 46 7.45 17.60 -1.10
C SER A 46 7.91 19.04 -1.13
N ARG A 47 6.97 19.97 -0.93
CA ARG A 47 7.25 21.40 -0.87
C ARG A 47 7.59 21.81 0.56
N ILE A 48 8.85 22.15 0.81
CA ILE A 48 9.34 22.60 2.10
C ILE A 48 9.43 24.12 2.12
N VAL A 49 8.67 24.75 3.02
CA VAL A 49 8.64 26.21 3.17
C VAL A 49 9.25 26.62 4.51
N PHE A 50 10.33 27.38 4.46
CA PHE A 50 11.00 27.93 5.64
C PHE A 50 10.40 29.29 6.02
N VAL A 51 9.91 29.39 7.26
CA VAL A 51 9.23 30.57 7.81
C VAL A 51 10.03 31.10 9.00
N GLY A 52 10.26 32.41 9.04
CA GLY A 52 11.00 33.05 10.15
C GLY A 52 12.51 32.80 10.21
N PHE A 53 13.06 32.07 9.23
CA PHE A 53 14.50 31.85 9.12
C PHE A 53 15.24 33.00 8.42
N ASP A 54 16.50 33.23 8.78
CA ASP A 54 17.40 34.14 8.05
C ASP A 54 17.75 33.53 6.67
N PRO A 55 17.40 34.20 5.55
CA PRO A 55 17.76 33.75 4.21
C PRO A 55 19.26 33.49 4.01
N ALA A 56 20.13 34.25 4.69
CA ALA A 56 21.58 34.10 4.60
C ALA A 56 22.08 32.79 5.25
N ILE A 57 21.31 32.22 6.17
CA ILE A 57 21.61 30.94 6.82
C ILE A 57 21.05 29.78 5.99
N ILE A 58 19.78 29.86 5.56
CA ILE A 58 19.10 28.73 4.89
C ILE A 58 19.48 28.57 3.43
N SER A 59 19.59 29.66 2.66
CA SER A 59 19.85 29.56 1.21
C SER A 59 21.13 28.78 0.88
N PRO A 60 22.25 28.92 1.63
CA PRO A 60 23.44 28.10 1.44
C PRO A 60 23.31 26.62 1.82
N LEU A 61 22.28 26.25 2.60
CA LEU A 61 22.03 24.85 2.99
C LEU A 61 21.29 24.08 1.91
N ILE A 62 20.50 24.76 1.08
CA ILE A 62 19.81 24.15 -0.05
C ILE A 62 20.88 23.70 -1.06
N GLY A 63 21.06 22.39 -1.19
CA GLY A 63 22.15 21.79 -1.97
C GLY A 63 23.40 21.43 -1.17
N PHE A 64 23.37 21.55 0.17
CA PHE A 64 24.45 21.10 1.04
C PHE A 64 24.46 19.56 1.18
N PRO A 65 25.63 18.89 1.22
CA PRO A 65 25.69 17.44 1.42
C PRO A 65 25.07 17.00 2.74
N GLY A 66 24.12 16.07 2.68
CA GLY A 66 23.37 15.59 3.86
C GLY A 66 21.99 16.23 4.04
N PHE A 67 21.73 17.34 3.34
CA PHE A 67 20.37 17.82 3.13
C PHE A 67 19.66 16.94 2.09
N PRO A 68 18.34 16.66 2.17
CA PRO A 68 17.67 15.92 1.12
C PRO A 68 17.81 16.69 -0.20
N GLN A 69 18.17 16.00 -1.27
CA GLN A 69 18.37 16.61 -2.58
C GLN A 69 17.70 15.77 -3.66
N GLY A 70 16.89 16.42 -4.50
CA GLY A 70 16.25 15.81 -5.67
C GLY A 70 15.44 14.55 -5.34
N ASN A 71 15.30 13.65 -6.32
CA ASN A 71 14.66 12.35 -6.15
C ASN A 71 15.43 11.48 -5.14
N SER A 72 15.09 11.60 -3.86
CA SER A 72 15.62 10.72 -2.84
C SER A 72 14.71 9.49 -2.69
N LEU A 73 15.33 8.32 -2.66
CA LEU A 73 14.66 7.06 -2.33
C LEU A 73 14.35 7.08 -0.83
N LEU A 74 13.15 7.50 -0.48
CA LEU A 74 12.77 7.65 0.92
C LEU A 74 12.22 6.38 1.53
N GLY A 75 11.69 5.45 0.73
CA GLY A 75 11.31 4.16 1.28
C GLY A 75 10.70 3.20 0.28
N ARG A 76 10.65 1.95 0.71
CA ARG A 76 9.79 0.91 0.15
C ARG A 76 8.55 0.86 1.02
N ASN A 77 7.37 1.08 0.45
CA ASN A 77 6.17 0.69 1.14
C ASN A 77 6.15 -0.84 1.16
N VAL A 78 6.41 -1.41 2.32
CA VAL A 78 6.31 -2.85 2.53
C VAL A 78 4.87 -3.14 2.91
N TYR A 79 4.10 -3.69 1.98
CA TYR A 79 2.79 -4.24 2.30
C TYR A 79 3.04 -5.57 3.00
N ASN A 80 2.98 -5.59 4.32
CA ASN A 80 3.20 -6.80 5.10
C ASN A 80 2.01 -7.76 4.91
N TYR A 81 2.16 -8.68 3.95
CA TYR A 81 1.43 -9.94 3.95
C TYR A 81 2.20 -10.92 4.82
N PHE A 82 1.64 -11.29 5.97
CA PHE A 82 2.17 -12.43 6.70
C PHE A 82 2.00 -13.70 5.83
N HIS A 83 3.14 -14.14 5.28
CA HIS A 83 3.44 -15.42 4.60
C HIS A 83 3.36 -15.59 3.08
N GLN A 84 2.99 -14.61 2.23
CA GLN A 84 3.41 -14.62 0.82
C GLN A 84 3.07 -13.31 0.07
N GLU A 85 4.08 -12.84 -0.68
CA GLU A 85 4.15 -11.75 -1.67
C GLU A 85 4.19 -10.28 -1.17
N TYR A 86 5.44 -9.80 -1.08
CA TYR A 86 5.86 -8.42 -0.91
C TYR A 86 5.61 -7.60 -2.17
N THR A 87 4.96 -6.46 -2.02
CA THR A 87 4.83 -5.48 -3.10
C THR A 87 5.79 -4.34 -2.77
N ASP A 88 7.02 -4.37 -3.32
CA ASP A 88 8.02 -3.32 -3.12
C ASP A 88 7.67 -2.09 -3.97
N LYS A 89 6.61 -1.36 -3.61
CA LYS A 89 6.37 -0.05 -4.25
C LYS A 89 7.37 0.95 -3.68
N THR A 90 8.21 1.46 -4.57
CA THR A 90 9.19 2.47 -4.24
C THR A 90 8.62 3.84 -4.58
N PHE A 91 8.70 4.77 -3.63
CA PHE A 91 8.32 6.17 -3.87
C PHE A 91 9.58 7.01 -4.00
N TYR A 92 9.58 7.90 -5.00
CA TYR A 92 10.54 8.99 -5.06
C TYR A 92 9.87 10.22 -4.52
N ILE A 93 10.54 10.94 -3.61
CA ILE A 93 10.08 12.25 -3.20
C ILE A 93 10.92 13.29 -3.93
N ASN A 94 10.24 14.20 -4.60
CA ASN A 94 10.84 15.34 -5.26
C ASN A 94 10.70 16.56 -4.35
N HIS A 95 11.81 16.99 -3.75
CA HIS A 95 11.81 18.13 -2.85
C HIS A 95 11.91 19.46 -3.58
N SER A 96 11.06 20.42 -3.20
CA SER A 96 11.25 21.83 -3.49
C SER A 96 11.43 22.61 -2.18
N TYR A 97 12.34 23.58 -2.18
CA TYR A 97 12.68 24.37 -1.00
C TYR A 97 12.45 25.85 -1.26
N GLU A 98 11.73 26.49 -0.36
CA GLU A 98 11.35 27.88 -0.50
C GLU A 98 11.48 28.64 0.81
N LEU A 99 11.89 29.90 0.74
CA LEU A 99 11.78 30.83 1.84
C LEU A 99 10.43 31.54 1.73
N ALA A 100 9.68 31.59 2.82
CA ALA A 100 8.41 32.31 2.84
C ALA A 100 8.64 33.82 2.60
N PRO A 101 7.73 34.50 1.86
CA PRO A 101 7.78 35.94 1.68
C PRO A 101 7.74 36.69 3.02
N ASN A 102 8.37 37.87 3.08
CA ASN A 102 8.40 38.70 4.29
C ASN A 102 7.00 39.11 4.76
N GLU A 103 6.07 39.31 3.83
CA GLU A 103 4.68 39.61 4.10
C GLU A 103 4.00 38.46 4.85
N PHE A 104 4.28 37.21 4.47
CA PHE A 104 3.76 36.02 5.16
C PHE A 104 4.34 35.90 6.57
N ASN A 105 5.66 36.00 6.69
CA ASN A 105 6.36 35.95 7.98
C ASN A 105 5.79 37.00 8.95
N THR A 106 5.57 38.22 8.47
CA THR A 106 5.03 39.32 9.28
C THR A 106 3.58 39.06 9.69
N ALA A 107 2.76 38.56 8.77
CA ALA A 107 1.34 38.27 9.02
C ALA A 107 1.17 37.13 10.05
N LEU A 108 1.92 36.04 9.88
CA LEU A 108 1.87 34.89 10.78
C LEU A 108 2.43 35.23 12.17
N TYR A 109 3.55 35.96 12.25
CA TYR A 109 4.09 36.46 13.53
C TYR A 109 3.10 37.38 14.27
N THR A 110 2.42 38.26 13.53
CA THR A 110 1.39 39.14 14.10
C THR A 110 0.21 38.33 14.64
N PHE A 111 -0.23 37.31 13.89
CA PHE A 111 -1.27 36.40 14.35
C PHE A 111 -0.87 35.67 15.64
N PHE A 112 0.34 35.12 15.72
CA PHE A 112 0.82 34.45 16.93
C PHE A 112 0.90 35.38 18.14
N ASN A 113 1.49 36.56 18.00
CA ASN A 113 1.53 37.52 19.12
C ASN A 113 0.15 37.93 19.63
N ASN A 114 -0.84 38.02 18.75
CA ASN A 114 -2.20 38.39 19.13
C ASN A 114 -3.02 37.22 19.72
N SER A 115 -2.64 35.98 19.41
CA SER A 115 -3.37 34.77 19.83
C SER A 115 -2.72 34.03 21.00
N ALA A 116 -1.43 34.28 21.24
CA ALA A 116 -0.66 33.68 22.32
C ALA A 116 -1.22 34.07 23.70
N LYS A 117 -1.33 33.09 24.59
CA LYS A 117 -1.85 33.26 25.94
C LYS A 117 -0.82 32.76 26.97
N PRO A 118 -0.61 33.48 28.08
CA PRO A 118 0.25 33.00 29.17
C PRO A 118 -0.18 31.63 29.67
N ASP A 119 0.77 30.73 29.89
CA ASP A 119 0.57 29.37 30.40
C ASP A 119 1.86 28.83 31.03
N THR A 120 1.78 27.65 31.65
CA THR A 120 2.89 27.02 32.37
C THR A 120 3.01 25.55 31.96
N ILE A 121 4.18 25.16 31.43
CA ILE A 121 4.52 23.74 31.23
C ILE A 121 4.88 23.15 32.59
N ASN A 122 4.28 22.01 32.94
CA ASN A 122 4.69 21.24 34.12
C ASN A 122 5.47 20.01 33.66
N HIS A 123 6.67 19.84 34.23
CA HIS A 123 7.60 18.77 33.91
C HIS A 123 7.38 17.55 34.82
N SER A 124 7.85 16.38 34.37
CA SER A 124 7.72 15.12 35.10
C SER A 124 8.51 15.10 36.41
N ASP A 125 9.57 15.90 36.49
CA ASP A 125 10.40 16.07 37.68
C ASP A 125 9.79 17.04 38.71
N GLY A 126 8.58 17.53 38.44
CA GLY A 126 7.86 18.48 39.29
C GLY A 126 8.30 19.93 39.12
N THR A 127 9.21 20.23 38.20
CA THR A 127 9.54 21.60 37.81
C THR A 127 8.50 22.16 36.84
N SER A 128 8.54 23.48 36.61
CA SER A 128 7.60 24.13 35.70
C SER A 128 8.23 25.34 35.02
N ASP A 129 7.98 25.50 33.74
CA ASP A 129 8.42 26.66 32.96
C ASP A 129 7.24 27.53 32.55
N THR A 130 7.41 28.85 32.69
CA THR A 130 6.42 29.82 32.23
C THR A 130 6.62 30.13 30.75
N GLY A 131 5.54 30.21 30.00
CA GLY A 131 5.61 30.59 28.59
C GLY A 131 4.25 30.98 28.03
N ARG A 132 4.08 30.81 26.72
CA ARG A 132 2.82 31.09 26.04
C ARG A 132 2.37 29.89 25.22
N TYR A 133 1.08 29.58 25.30
CA TYR A 133 0.48 28.66 24.33
C TYR A 133 -0.22 29.41 23.21
N ILE A 134 -0.19 28.83 22.03
CA ILE A 134 -0.97 29.22 20.85
C ILE A 134 -1.93 28.08 20.55
N SER A 135 -3.16 28.37 20.12
CA SER A 135 -4.09 27.31 19.73
C SER A 135 -3.73 26.73 18.37
N ALA A 136 -3.42 25.44 18.31
CA ALA A 136 -3.17 24.72 17.07
C ALA A 136 -4.40 24.77 16.13
N ASN A 137 -5.61 24.63 16.69
CA ASN A 137 -6.85 24.74 15.92
C ASN A 137 -6.97 26.13 15.24
N LEU A 138 -6.71 27.21 15.98
CA LEU A 138 -6.76 28.56 15.40
C LEU A 138 -5.66 28.81 14.38
N THR A 139 -4.47 28.25 14.56
CA THR A 139 -3.42 28.38 13.56
C THR A 139 -3.77 27.64 12.28
N LEU A 140 -4.34 26.43 12.38
CA LEU A 140 -4.82 25.69 11.21
C LEU A 140 -5.91 26.46 10.46
N ASP A 141 -6.88 27.04 11.18
CA ASP A 141 -7.91 27.89 10.57
C ASP A 141 -7.31 29.12 9.88
N TRP A 142 -6.28 29.72 10.49
CA TRP A 142 -5.57 30.85 9.90
C TRP A 142 -4.79 30.44 8.65
N LEU A 143 -4.05 29.33 8.71
CA LEU A 143 -3.27 28.81 7.59
C LEU A 143 -4.18 28.46 6.41
N SER A 144 -5.23 27.67 6.61
CA SER A 144 -6.19 27.33 5.53
C SER A 144 -6.78 28.57 4.84
N THR A 145 -7.05 29.64 5.61
CA THR A 145 -7.60 30.89 5.05
C THR A 145 -6.56 31.74 4.31
N ASN A 146 -5.30 31.74 4.76
CA ASN A 146 -4.30 32.70 4.30
C ASN A 146 -3.21 32.08 3.41
N TYR A 147 -2.94 30.78 3.53
CA TYR A 147 -1.85 30.08 2.88
C TYR A 147 -1.76 30.38 1.39
N ASN A 148 -2.86 30.18 0.66
CA ASN A 148 -2.91 30.39 -0.79
C ASN A 148 -2.63 31.85 -1.20
N ASN A 149 -2.98 32.82 -0.37
CA ASN A 149 -2.77 34.24 -0.69
C ASN A 149 -1.30 34.64 -0.60
N TYR A 150 -0.50 33.91 0.18
CA TYR A 150 0.90 34.25 0.44
C TYR A 150 1.89 33.28 -0.20
N LEU A 151 1.61 31.99 -0.10
CA LEU A 151 2.48 30.91 -0.55
C LEU A 151 1.99 30.28 -1.86
N GLY A 152 0.80 30.63 -2.35
CA GLY A 152 0.18 29.97 -3.50
C GLY A 152 -0.34 28.57 -3.16
N PRO A 153 -0.95 27.86 -4.12
CA PRO A 153 -1.57 26.55 -3.86
C PRO A 153 -0.54 25.48 -3.46
N PRO A 154 -0.93 24.50 -2.61
CA PRO A 154 -0.13 23.31 -2.38
C PRO A 154 0.13 22.54 -3.69
N PRO A 155 1.16 21.69 -3.76
CA PRO A 155 1.39 20.81 -4.92
C PRO A 155 0.17 19.94 -5.18
N THR A 156 -0.25 19.83 -6.45
CA THR A 156 -1.37 18.95 -6.82
C THR A 156 -1.03 17.47 -6.65
N SER A 157 0.25 17.12 -6.74
CA SER A 157 0.79 15.75 -6.68
C SER A 157 1.66 15.52 -5.44
N GLY A 158 1.34 16.18 -4.32
CA GLY A 158 2.15 16.03 -3.12
C GLY A 158 1.67 16.84 -1.94
N TYR A 159 2.61 17.24 -1.09
CA TYR A 159 2.37 17.81 0.21
C TYR A 159 3.25 19.02 0.47
N THR A 160 2.83 19.84 1.44
CA THR A 160 3.62 20.97 1.94
C THR A 160 4.03 20.72 3.39
N LEU A 161 5.31 20.90 3.71
CA LEU A 161 5.81 21.02 5.08
C LEU A 161 6.27 22.45 5.33
N ILE A 162 5.64 23.12 6.29
CA ILE A 162 6.08 24.42 6.79
C ILE A 162 7.01 24.18 7.98
N LEU A 163 8.27 24.57 7.84
CA LEU A 163 9.25 24.59 8.91
C LEU A 163 9.40 26.03 9.41
N ALA A 164 9.02 26.27 10.64
CA ALA A 164 8.99 27.58 11.25
C ALA A 164 10.08 27.76 12.31
N ASN A 165 10.57 28.99 12.43
CA ASN A 165 11.38 29.46 13.54
C ASN A 165 10.82 30.81 14.02
N PHE A 166 10.18 30.78 15.19
CA PHE A 166 9.58 31.91 15.85
C PHE A 166 10.21 32.17 17.23
N THR A 167 11.51 31.94 17.35
CA THR A 167 12.30 32.30 18.55
C THR A 167 12.08 33.75 18.99
N ASN A 168 11.71 34.64 18.07
CA ASN A 168 11.43 36.05 18.34
C ASN A 168 10.09 36.31 19.06
N ILE A 169 9.23 35.31 19.22
CA ILE A 169 8.00 35.40 20.04
C ILE A 169 8.31 35.23 21.52
N ASP A 170 9.40 34.54 21.84
CA ASP A 170 9.88 34.35 23.19
C ASP A 170 10.50 35.66 23.72
N ASP A 171 10.20 35.99 24.97
CA ASP A 171 10.72 37.17 25.65
C ASP A 171 11.18 36.82 27.08
N THR A 172 11.75 37.79 27.80
CA THR A 172 12.27 37.53 29.16
C THR A 172 11.19 37.15 30.18
N GLN A 173 9.93 37.51 29.92
CA GLN A 173 8.79 37.15 30.75
C GLN A 173 8.23 35.77 30.37
N TYR A 174 8.26 35.43 29.07
CA TYR A 174 7.80 34.17 28.52
C TYR A 174 8.88 33.59 27.59
N PRO A 175 9.88 32.90 28.15
CA PRO A 175 11.03 32.41 27.38
C PRO A 175 10.74 31.18 26.51
N HIS A 176 9.50 30.69 26.53
CA HIS A 176 9.06 29.49 25.81
C HIS A 176 7.67 29.71 25.20
N HIS A 177 7.42 29.02 24.10
CA HIS A 177 6.08 28.88 23.56
C HIS A 177 5.79 27.45 23.07
N TRP A 178 4.51 27.14 22.93
CA TRP A 178 4.04 25.84 22.48
C TRP A 178 2.63 25.94 21.90
N TYR A 179 2.10 24.82 21.39
CA TYR A 179 0.77 24.75 20.83
C TYR A 179 -0.14 23.82 21.63
N ASN A 180 -1.40 24.23 21.81
CA ASN A 180 -2.45 23.42 22.43
C ASN A 180 -3.60 23.19 21.43
N ALA A 181 -4.16 22.00 21.44
CA ALA A 181 -5.33 21.61 20.67
C ALA A 181 -6.46 21.12 21.58
N THR A 182 -7.70 21.33 21.17
CA THR A 182 -8.87 20.79 21.86
C THR A 182 -9.62 19.86 20.92
N TYR A 183 -9.95 18.67 21.41
CA TYR A 183 -10.74 17.66 20.73
C TYR A 183 -12.03 17.40 21.50
N ILE A 184 -13.03 16.84 20.81
CA ILE A 184 -14.33 16.54 21.42
C ILE A 184 -14.55 15.04 21.28
N ASP A 185 -14.84 14.38 22.40
CA ASP A 185 -15.27 12.99 22.38
C ASP A 185 -16.65 12.89 21.71
N PRO A 186 -16.80 12.10 20.62
CA PRO A 186 -18.04 12.07 19.83
C PRO A 186 -19.21 11.36 20.55
N ASP A 187 -18.94 10.71 21.68
CA ASP A 187 -19.91 9.96 22.46
C ASP A 187 -20.45 10.79 23.64
N SER A 188 -19.55 11.39 24.45
CA SER A 188 -19.93 12.19 25.62
C SER A 188 -20.11 13.69 25.32
N GLY A 189 -19.45 14.21 24.29
CA GLY A 189 -19.33 15.65 24.03
C GLY A 189 -18.29 16.36 24.90
N GLU A 190 -17.55 15.62 25.73
CA GLU A 190 -16.52 16.19 26.59
C GLU A 190 -15.31 16.70 25.79
N SER A 191 -14.73 17.79 26.28
CA SER A 191 -13.55 18.42 25.67
C SER A 191 -12.26 17.81 26.22
N ILE A 192 -11.41 17.35 25.32
CA ILE A 192 -10.09 16.78 25.61
C ILE A 192 -9.03 17.77 25.15
N ASN A 193 -8.32 18.36 26.10
CA ASN A 193 -7.22 19.28 25.80
C ASN A 193 -5.89 18.53 25.67
N ARG A 194 -5.16 18.83 24.60
CA ARG A 194 -3.83 18.31 24.29
C ARG A 194 -2.86 19.48 24.22
N ASN A 195 -1.84 19.45 25.06
CA ASN A 195 -0.98 20.60 25.30
C ASN A 195 0.44 20.39 24.75
N TYR A 196 1.26 21.43 24.72
CA TYR A 196 2.70 21.28 24.48
C TYR A 196 3.06 20.56 23.16
N MET A 197 2.29 20.82 22.10
CA MET A 197 2.57 20.37 20.74
C MET A 197 3.53 21.37 20.09
N ILE A 198 4.33 20.91 19.12
CA ILE A 198 5.23 21.77 18.33
C ILE A 198 4.90 21.78 16.84
N GLY A 199 3.97 20.93 16.41
CA GLY A 199 3.50 20.86 15.04
C GLY A 199 2.09 20.29 14.99
N TYR A 200 1.51 20.31 13.79
CA TYR A 200 0.19 19.76 13.51
C TYR A 200 -0.02 19.65 12.00
N GLY A 201 -0.80 18.64 11.59
CA GLY A 201 -1.19 18.40 10.20
C GLY A 201 -2.67 18.67 9.97
N ASP A 202 -3.02 19.08 8.75
CA ASP A 202 -4.37 19.50 8.38
C ASP A 202 -5.06 18.61 7.33
N GLN A 203 -6.16 19.10 6.75
CA GLN A 203 -6.93 18.43 5.70
C GLN A 203 -6.47 18.79 4.27
N GLU A 204 -5.53 19.72 4.10
CA GLU A 204 -5.10 20.30 2.82
C GLU A 204 -3.70 19.83 2.40
N ARG A 205 -3.28 18.65 2.86
CA ARG A 205 -1.95 18.05 2.61
C ARG A 205 -0.81 18.95 3.11
N LEU A 206 -1.06 19.70 4.17
CA LEU A 206 -0.12 20.59 4.80
C LEU A 206 0.22 20.09 6.21
N TYR A 207 1.51 20.13 6.54
CA TYR A 207 1.99 19.93 7.90
C TYR A 207 2.77 21.17 8.34
N TYR A 208 2.46 21.68 9.53
CA TYR A 208 3.16 22.79 10.15
C TYR A 208 4.03 22.28 11.31
N LEU A 209 5.29 22.69 11.35
CA LEU A 209 6.23 22.38 12.41
C LEU A 209 6.98 23.64 12.84
N ASP A 210 6.89 23.97 14.11
CA ASP A 210 7.65 25.05 14.74
C ASP A 210 8.85 24.49 15.49
N LEU A 211 10.03 24.70 14.93
CA LEU A 211 11.28 24.21 15.49
C LEU A 211 11.76 25.03 16.69
N SER A 212 11.07 26.12 17.00
CA SER A 212 11.37 26.97 18.16
C SER A 212 10.44 26.74 19.35
N ALA A 213 9.39 25.94 19.18
CA ALA A 213 8.42 25.61 20.21
C ALA A 213 8.88 24.43 21.09
N ASP A 214 8.37 24.38 22.31
CA ASP A 214 8.67 23.31 23.27
C ASP A 214 7.58 22.24 23.35
N SER A 215 8.01 20.98 23.48
CA SER A 215 7.11 19.85 23.74
C SER A 215 7.53 19.01 24.92
N TYR A 216 6.65 18.94 25.93
CA TYR A 216 6.79 17.99 27.02
C TYR A 216 6.82 16.53 26.55
N LEU A 217 6.03 16.19 25.53
CA LEU A 217 5.98 14.82 24.98
C LEU A 217 7.35 14.43 24.39
N LEU A 218 7.95 15.33 23.60
CA LEU A 218 9.26 15.09 23.00
C LEU A 218 10.39 15.14 24.04
N GLN A 219 10.24 15.95 25.10
CA GLN A 219 11.22 16.00 26.19
C GLN A 219 11.30 14.64 26.90
N ASN A 220 10.15 14.05 27.22
CA ASN A 220 10.08 12.75 27.86
C ASN A 220 10.58 11.60 26.99
N SER A 221 10.44 11.70 25.66
CA SER A 221 11.01 10.72 24.72
C SER A 221 12.49 10.96 24.42
N GLY A 222 13.10 12.02 24.95
CA GLY A 222 14.48 12.42 24.67
C GLY A 222 14.69 12.95 23.24
N GLN A 223 13.62 13.38 22.57
CA GLN A 223 13.62 13.87 21.19
C GLN A 223 13.42 15.39 21.08
N ASN A 224 13.18 16.11 22.18
CA ASN A 224 13.05 17.57 22.12
C ASN A 224 14.42 18.22 21.87
N SER A 225 14.53 18.98 20.78
CA SER A 225 15.68 19.80 20.49
C SER A 225 15.23 21.03 19.72
N THR A 226 15.08 22.15 20.43
CA THR A 226 14.68 23.41 19.81
C THR A 226 15.80 23.98 18.94
N ILE A 227 15.47 24.81 17.97
CA ILE A 227 16.46 25.49 17.13
C ILE A 227 17.36 26.42 17.97
N GLN A 228 16.84 26.97 19.06
CA GLN A 228 17.58 27.77 20.03
C GLN A 228 18.67 26.94 20.73
N ASP A 229 18.37 25.68 21.08
CA ASP A 229 19.37 24.78 21.68
C ASP A 229 20.46 24.42 20.68
N MET A 230 20.11 24.20 19.42
CA MET A 230 21.08 24.01 18.34
C MET A 230 22.00 25.23 18.17
N GLN A 231 21.45 26.45 18.25
CA GLN A 231 22.23 27.69 18.15
C GLN A 231 23.20 27.89 19.32
N LYS A 232 22.88 27.41 20.53
CA LYS A 232 23.80 27.46 21.68
C LYS A 232 25.01 26.54 21.49
N LEU A 233 24.84 25.44 20.74
CA LEU A 233 25.86 24.41 20.55
C LEU A 233 26.71 24.65 19.29
N TYR A 234 26.14 25.26 18.25
CA TYR A 234 26.79 25.37 16.95
C TYR A 234 26.64 26.78 16.37
N ASP A 235 27.75 27.34 15.88
CA ASP A 235 27.73 28.59 15.12
C ASP A 235 27.36 28.33 13.66
N PHE A 236 26.11 28.65 13.30
CA PHE A 236 25.55 28.46 11.97
C PHE A 236 26.25 29.27 10.86
N SER A 237 27.12 30.22 11.18
CA SER A 237 27.93 30.93 10.18
C SER A 237 29.14 30.10 9.70
N THR A 238 29.58 29.12 10.48
CA THR A 238 30.70 28.23 10.16
C THR A 238 30.28 27.06 9.28
N GLU A 239 31.19 26.49 8.50
CA GLU A 239 30.89 25.31 7.67
C GLU A 239 30.42 24.09 8.49
N TYR A 240 30.99 23.90 9.69
CA TYR A 240 30.55 22.83 10.58
C TYR A 240 29.16 23.09 11.15
N GLY A 241 28.86 24.32 11.57
CA GLY A 241 27.52 24.66 12.07
C GLY A 241 26.45 24.58 10.99
N LYS A 242 26.74 25.01 9.75
CA LYS A 242 25.87 24.81 8.59
C LYS A 242 25.57 23.33 8.35
N LYS A 243 26.60 22.48 8.40
CA LYS A 243 26.43 21.03 8.27
C LYS A 243 25.50 20.48 9.36
N ARG A 244 25.72 20.84 10.62
CA ARG A 244 24.88 20.37 11.75
C ARG A 244 23.43 20.86 11.64
N LEU A 245 23.22 22.10 11.19
CA LEU A 245 21.88 22.62 10.95
C LEU A 245 21.19 21.90 9.77
N ALA A 246 21.92 21.62 8.69
CA ALA A 246 21.39 20.84 7.57
C ALA A 246 20.95 19.45 8.03
N GLU A 247 21.80 18.73 8.76
CA GLU A 247 21.47 17.41 9.33
C GLU A 247 20.23 17.47 10.24
N TYR A 248 20.17 18.45 11.15
CA TYR A 248 19.02 18.66 12.03
C TYR A 248 17.70 18.89 11.26
N LEU A 249 17.69 19.77 10.27
CA LEU A 249 16.50 20.01 9.45
C LEU A 249 16.11 18.76 8.63
N SER A 250 17.10 18.00 8.18
CA SER A 250 16.89 16.78 7.39
C SER A 250 16.21 15.68 8.20
N GLU A 251 16.57 15.53 9.47
CA GLU A 251 15.97 14.55 10.38
C GLU A 251 14.47 14.85 10.57
N TRP A 252 14.09 16.11 10.81
CA TRP A 252 12.69 16.50 10.94
C TRP A 252 11.89 16.33 9.65
N ILE A 253 12.48 16.69 8.50
CA ILE A 253 11.84 16.47 7.19
C ILE A 253 11.59 14.98 7.02
N TYR A 254 12.64 14.15 7.10
CA TYR A 254 12.59 12.70 6.92
C TYR A 254 11.51 12.04 7.80
N GLU A 255 11.45 12.42 9.07
CA GLU A 255 10.47 11.90 10.02
C GLU A 255 9.03 12.14 9.54
N ILE A 256 8.71 13.36 9.09
CA ILE A 256 7.38 13.69 8.56
C ILE A 256 7.09 12.92 7.27
N GLU A 257 8.04 12.82 6.35
CA GLU A 257 7.82 12.14 5.07
C GLU A 257 7.49 10.66 5.29
N ARG A 258 8.29 10.00 6.14
CA ARG A 258 8.13 8.57 6.44
C ARG A 258 6.88 8.28 7.26
N ASN A 259 6.53 9.17 8.19
CA ASN A 259 5.36 8.97 9.01
C ASN A 259 4.05 9.29 8.28
N LEU A 260 4.03 10.25 7.35
CA LEU A 260 2.80 10.80 6.77
C LEU A 260 2.68 10.67 5.25
N TRP A 261 3.72 11.00 4.47
CA TRP A 261 3.62 11.03 3.00
C TRP A 261 3.67 9.63 2.37
N VAL A 262 4.57 8.80 2.90
CA VAL A 262 4.85 7.43 2.46
C VAL A 262 4.84 6.46 3.64
N GLN A 263 3.77 6.53 4.42
CA GLN A 263 3.57 5.69 5.58
C GLN A 263 3.43 4.20 5.20
N ASP A 264 4.05 3.34 5.99
CA ASP A 264 3.95 1.89 5.86
C ASP A 264 2.55 1.38 6.29
N PHE A 265 2.20 0.16 5.90
CA PHE A 265 0.93 -0.47 6.26
C PHE A 265 1.11 -1.56 7.33
N VAL A 266 0.22 -1.59 8.32
CA VAL A 266 0.19 -2.67 9.32
C VAL A 266 -0.35 -3.96 8.70
N TYR A 267 -1.43 -3.84 7.93
CA TYR A 267 -2.03 -4.89 7.13
C TYR A 267 -2.22 -4.42 5.70
N ALA A 268 -2.22 -5.34 4.74
CA ALA A 268 -2.59 -4.98 3.38
C ALA A 268 -4.00 -4.35 3.36
N PRO A 269 -4.19 -3.17 2.73
CA PRO A 269 -5.51 -2.57 2.60
C PRO A 269 -6.49 -3.59 2.00
N PRO A 270 -7.70 -3.72 2.56
CA PRO A 270 -8.69 -4.64 2.03
C PRO A 270 -8.97 -4.22 0.59
N THR A 271 -8.59 -5.07 -0.35
CA THR A 271 -8.93 -4.88 -1.76
C THR A 271 -10.12 -5.73 -2.12
N PRO A 272 -11.03 -5.19 -2.96
CA PRO A 272 -12.01 -6.02 -3.60
C PRO A 272 -11.37 -7.12 -4.43
N VAL A 273 -11.67 -8.36 -4.09
CA VAL A 273 -11.53 -9.49 -5.01
C VAL A 273 -12.94 -10.05 -5.21
N GLY A 274 -13.64 -9.60 -6.25
CA GLY A 274 -15.03 -9.97 -6.49
C GLY A 274 -15.68 -9.22 -7.67
N ASP A 275 -16.95 -9.50 -7.95
CA ASP A 275 -17.76 -8.76 -8.93
C ASP A 275 -17.99 -7.33 -8.45
N LEU A 276 -17.07 -6.46 -8.82
CA LEU A 276 -17.06 -5.03 -8.50
C LEU A 276 -18.30 -4.27 -9.00
N SER A 277 -19.15 -4.90 -9.83
CA SER A 277 -20.40 -4.29 -10.30
C SER A 277 -21.52 -4.27 -9.26
N THR A 278 -21.45 -5.10 -8.21
CA THR A 278 -22.48 -5.16 -7.15
C THR A 278 -22.20 -4.22 -5.96
N GLY A 279 -21.06 -3.53 -5.95
CA GLY A 279 -20.63 -2.68 -4.84
C GLY A 279 -20.05 -3.49 -3.68
N LEU A 280 -18.97 -3.00 -3.09
CA LEU A 280 -18.36 -3.60 -1.92
C LEU A 280 -19.07 -3.12 -0.66
N GLN A 281 -19.37 -4.04 0.23
CA GLN A 281 -19.99 -3.74 1.50
C GLN A 281 -19.02 -3.97 2.64
N PHE A 282 -18.83 -2.97 3.49
CA PHE A 282 -18.16 -3.13 4.78
C PHE A 282 -19.22 -3.22 5.87
N SER A 283 -19.19 -4.29 6.65
CA SER A 283 -20.02 -4.44 7.83
C SER A 283 -19.14 -4.34 9.06
N ILE A 284 -19.25 -3.24 9.80
CA ILE A 284 -18.59 -3.05 11.10
C ILE A 284 -19.56 -3.50 12.18
N GLU A 285 -19.36 -4.70 12.71
CA GLU A 285 -20.20 -5.28 13.74
C GLU A 285 -19.55 -5.09 15.10
N ILE A 286 -20.25 -4.46 16.03
CA ILE A 286 -19.72 -4.10 17.34
C ILE A 286 -20.51 -4.86 18.42
N LEU A 287 -19.80 -5.64 19.23
CA LEU A 287 -20.32 -6.30 20.41
C LEU A 287 -19.69 -5.67 21.66
N VAL A 288 -20.50 -5.00 22.46
CA VAL A 288 -20.10 -4.41 23.74
C VAL A 288 -20.50 -5.35 24.86
N LEU A 289 -19.51 -5.88 25.56
CA LEU A 289 -19.63 -6.81 26.68
C LEU A 289 -19.46 -6.06 27.99
N ASN A 290 -20.59 -5.82 28.65
CA ASN A 290 -20.63 -5.13 29.93
C ASN A 290 -20.25 -6.07 31.08
N ASN A 291 -19.15 -5.78 31.77
CA ASN A 291 -18.74 -6.44 33.00
C ASN A 291 -18.60 -5.43 34.16
N MET A 292 -19.26 -4.27 34.06
CA MET A 292 -19.26 -3.26 35.12
C MET A 292 -20.35 -3.53 36.15
N THR A 293 -20.00 -3.45 37.43
CA THR A 293 -20.91 -3.63 38.54
C THR A 293 -21.90 -2.47 38.63
N GLY A 294 -23.19 -2.82 38.63
CA GLY A 294 -24.29 -1.86 38.88
C GLY A 294 -24.68 -0.98 37.70
N ILE A 295 -24.08 -1.19 36.53
CA ILE A 295 -24.41 -0.46 35.29
C ILE A 295 -25.18 -1.38 34.35
N PRO A 296 -26.48 -1.15 34.08
CA PRO A 296 -27.24 -1.94 33.13
C PRO A 296 -26.80 -1.68 31.68
N THR A 297 -26.84 -2.69 30.81
CA THR A 297 -26.50 -2.55 29.38
C THR A 297 -27.30 -1.47 28.67
N GLY A 298 -28.58 -1.31 29.00
CA GLY A 298 -29.46 -0.30 28.40
C GLY A 298 -29.04 1.16 28.65
N THR A 299 -28.13 1.42 29.59
CA THR A 299 -27.58 2.77 29.84
C THR A 299 -26.29 3.04 29.09
N LEU A 300 -25.77 2.09 28.31
CA LEU A 300 -24.48 2.19 27.61
C LEU A 300 -24.61 2.63 26.15
N ASN A 301 -25.83 2.88 25.65
CA ASN A 301 -26.02 3.29 24.25
C ASN A 301 -25.26 4.57 23.86
N TRP A 302 -24.92 5.43 24.82
CA TRP A 302 -24.15 6.64 24.56
C TRP A 302 -22.68 6.34 24.21
N THR A 303 -22.15 5.16 24.55
CA THR A 303 -20.72 4.86 24.44
C THR A 303 -20.27 4.53 23.01
N VAL A 304 -21.21 4.41 22.07
CA VAL A 304 -20.92 4.11 20.66
C VAL A 304 -21.84 4.92 19.76
N ASN A 305 -21.25 5.79 18.95
CA ASN A 305 -21.93 6.60 17.94
C ASN A 305 -21.77 5.94 16.57
N THR A 306 -22.67 5.02 16.24
CA THR A 306 -22.61 4.24 14.99
C THR A 306 -22.68 5.10 13.73
N SER A 307 -23.44 6.20 13.77
CA SER A 307 -23.53 7.14 12.65
C SER A 307 -22.20 7.83 12.41
N PHE A 308 -21.53 8.28 13.47
CA PHE A 308 -20.22 8.90 13.37
C PHE A 308 -19.16 7.92 12.85
N ILE A 309 -19.15 6.67 13.33
CA ILE A 309 -18.26 5.62 12.80
C ILE A 309 -18.50 5.43 11.30
N LYS A 310 -19.77 5.28 10.88
CA LYS A 310 -20.15 5.14 9.47
C LYS A 310 -19.64 6.31 8.63
N GLU A 311 -19.92 7.54 9.06
CA GLU A 311 -19.48 8.75 8.36
C GLU A 311 -17.95 8.83 8.25
N THR A 312 -17.23 8.53 9.33
CA THR A 312 -15.76 8.54 9.33
C THR A 312 -15.17 7.51 8.36
N PHE A 313 -15.71 6.30 8.29
CA PHE A 313 -15.23 5.31 7.33
C PHE A 313 -15.69 5.59 5.90
N MET A 314 -16.85 6.21 5.69
CA MET A 314 -17.28 6.64 4.35
C MET A 314 -16.42 7.80 3.83
N ASP A 315 -15.90 8.64 4.72
CA ASP A 315 -14.99 9.73 4.38
C ASP A 315 -13.59 9.22 3.95
N VAL A 316 -13.09 8.14 4.55
CA VAL A 316 -11.81 7.51 4.14
C VAL A 316 -11.97 6.57 2.94
N LEU A 317 -13.13 5.91 2.78
CA LEU A 317 -13.43 4.96 1.72
C LEU A 317 -14.75 5.30 1.01
N PRO A 318 -14.79 6.37 0.19
CA PRO A 318 -16.05 6.93 -0.34
C PRO A 318 -16.75 6.07 -1.39
N TRP A 319 -16.10 4.99 -1.86
CA TRP A 319 -16.66 4.02 -2.81
C TRP A 319 -17.23 2.77 -2.15
N MET A 320 -17.14 2.64 -0.83
CA MET A 320 -17.66 1.49 -0.08
C MET A 320 -19.06 1.80 0.47
N ASP A 321 -19.95 0.81 0.47
CA ASP A 321 -21.18 0.87 1.27
C ASP A 321 -20.87 0.37 2.67
N ILE A 322 -21.06 1.24 3.67
CA ILE A 322 -20.64 0.95 5.05
C ILE A 322 -21.87 0.82 5.94
N ASN A 323 -21.97 -0.33 6.58
CA ASN A 323 -22.98 -0.63 7.58
C ASN A 323 -22.30 -0.81 8.92
N VAL A 324 -22.89 -0.20 9.96
CA VAL A 324 -22.38 -0.28 11.33
C VAL A 324 -23.51 -0.76 12.20
N SER A 325 -23.29 -1.84 12.96
CA SER A 325 -24.25 -2.38 13.91
C SER A 325 -23.60 -2.49 15.28
N VAL A 326 -24.40 -2.31 16.34
CA VAL A 326 -23.93 -2.42 17.72
C VAL A 326 -24.92 -3.22 18.56
N ARG A 327 -24.40 -4.09 19.42
CA ARG A 327 -25.16 -4.82 20.42
C ARG A 327 -24.48 -4.74 21.78
N PHE A 328 -25.28 -4.64 22.83
CA PHE A 328 -24.83 -4.58 24.22
C PHE A 328 -25.33 -5.80 24.97
N ILE A 329 -24.42 -6.55 25.59
CA ILE A 329 -24.73 -7.78 26.32
C ILE A 329 -23.98 -7.76 27.65
N ASN A 330 -24.57 -8.24 28.74
CA ASN A 330 -23.81 -8.46 29.96
C ASN A 330 -22.89 -9.65 29.77
N LEU A 331 -21.62 -9.52 30.13
CA LEU A 331 -20.65 -10.61 29.94
C LEU A 331 -21.09 -11.90 30.64
N THR A 332 -21.77 -11.80 31.78
CA THR A 332 -22.32 -12.93 32.54
C THR A 332 -23.41 -13.73 31.80
N GLU A 333 -24.01 -13.18 30.73
CA GLU A 333 -24.94 -13.90 29.86
C GLU A 333 -24.23 -14.83 28.86
N ILE A 334 -22.90 -14.78 28.80
CA ILE A 334 -22.03 -15.64 27.99
C ILE A 334 -21.08 -16.40 28.94
N PRO A 335 -21.55 -17.47 29.62
CA PRO A 335 -20.84 -18.04 30.77
C PRO A 335 -19.44 -18.57 30.47
N ASP A 336 -19.22 -19.14 29.28
CA ASP A 336 -17.92 -19.65 28.85
C ASP A 336 -16.91 -18.52 28.60
N LEU A 337 -17.33 -17.42 27.96
CA LEU A 337 -16.50 -16.24 27.77
C LEU A 337 -16.24 -15.50 29.09
N TYR A 338 -17.26 -15.36 29.94
CA TYR A 338 -17.09 -14.79 31.28
C TYR A 338 -16.06 -15.57 32.09
N GLN A 339 -16.16 -16.90 32.14
CA GLN A 339 -15.18 -17.73 32.83
C GLN A 339 -13.78 -17.57 32.26
N LYS A 340 -13.65 -17.50 30.92
CA LYS A 340 -12.35 -17.25 30.28
C LYS A 340 -11.75 -15.91 30.72
N VAL A 341 -12.54 -14.85 30.82
CA VAL A 341 -12.09 -13.56 31.36
C VAL A 341 -11.65 -13.71 32.81
N GLN A 342 -12.44 -14.36 33.67
CA GLN A 342 -12.10 -14.58 35.08
C GLN A 342 -10.80 -15.36 35.25
N ASP A 343 -10.60 -16.42 34.47
CA ASP A 343 -9.39 -17.25 34.49
C ASP A 343 -8.14 -16.48 34.01
N SER A 344 -8.34 -15.36 33.32
CA SER A 344 -7.27 -14.53 32.74
C SER A 344 -6.99 -13.26 33.56
N ILE A 345 -7.64 -13.07 34.71
CA ILE A 345 -7.38 -11.91 35.58
C ILE A 345 -6.02 -12.06 36.28
N VAL A 346 -5.24 -10.99 36.25
CA VAL A 346 -3.96 -10.85 36.93
C VAL A 346 -4.03 -9.67 37.91
N PRO A 347 -3.59 -9.83 39.18
CA PRO A 347 -3.52 -8.73 40.14
C PRO A 347 -2.43 -7.74 39.73
N TRP A 348 -2.80 -6.63 39.07
CA TRP A 348 -1.84 -5.70 38.48
C TRP A 348 -1.20 -4.78 39.51
N GLY A 349 -1.93 -4.40 40.56
CA GLY A 349 -1.40 -3.55 41.63
C GLY A 349 -0.18 -4.14 42.35
N GLU A 350 0.10 -5.44 42.19
CA GLU A 350 1.32 -6.08 42.69
C GLU A 350 2.56 -5.80 41.82
N PHE A 351 2.37 -5.52 40.52
CA PHE A 351 3.45 -5.24 39.56
C PHE A 351 3.73 -3.74 39.43
N ASP A 352 2.71 -2.91 39.55
CA ASP A 352 2.84 -1.45 39.51
C ASP A 352 1.90 -0.78 40.51
N GLN A 353 2.47 -0.38 41.66
CA GLN A 353 1.73 0.30 42.73
C GLN A 353 1.29 1.73 42.36
N GLN A 354 1.81 2.29 41.26
CA GLN A 354 1.40 3.61 40.77
C GLN A 354 0.30 3.50 39.70
N SER A 355 -0.03 2.28 39.26
CA SER A 355 -1.08 2.08 38.29
C SER A 355 -2.45 2.44 38.86
N ARG A 356 -3.29 3.01 38.00
CA ARG A 356 -4.71 3.24 38.34
C ARG A 356 -5.53 1.95 38.35
N TRP A 357 -5.06 0.90 37.68
CA TRP A 357 -5.79 -0.36 37.54
C TRP A 357 -5.38 -1.33 38.65
N GLU A 358 -6.36 -1.92 39.32
CA GLU A 358 -6.12 -2.96 40.32
C GLU A 358 -5.83 -4.31 39.66
N TYR A 359 -6.49 -4.56 38.51
CA TYR A 359 -6.40 -5.81 37.77
C TYR A 359 -6.05 -5.57 36.30
N SER A 360 -5.47 -6.58 35.67
CA SER A 360 -5.34 -6.69 34.21
C SER A 360 -5.95 -8.00 33.74
N VAL A 361 -6.36 -8.07 32.48
CA VAL A 361 -6.81 -9.30 31.83
C VAL A 361 -5.76 -9.71 30.81
N ASP A 362 -5.17 -10.90 30.97
CA ASP A 362 -4.26 -11.48 29.96
C ASP A 362 -5.03 -11.72 28.67
N LEU A 363 -4.64 -10.98 27.63
CA LEU A 363 -5.35 -10.99 26.36
C LEU A 363 -5.08 -12.26 25.55
N ILE A 364 -3.96 -12.97 25.74
CA ILE A 364 -3.61 -14.14 24.91
C ILE A 364 -4.67 -15.25 25.00
N PRO A 365 -4.99 -15.80 26.19
CA PRO A 365 -5.98 -16.88 26.30
C PRO A 365 -7.39 -16.43 25.90
N LEU A 366 -7.71 -15.15 26.06
CA LEU A 366 -8.98 -14.56 25.62
C LEU A 366 -9.04 -14.47 24.09
N TYR A 367 -7.97 -13.99 23.45
CA TYR A 367 -7.85 -13.93 22.00
C TYR A 367 -7.94 -15.32 21.38
N GLU A 368 -7.22 -16.32 21.88
CA GLU A 368 -7.30 -17.70 21.37
C GLU A 368 -8.73 -18.26 21.43
N HIS A 369 -9.46 -17.94 22.50
CA HIS A 369 -10.86 -18.30 22.64
C HIS A 369 -11.73 -17.60 21.60
N LEU A 370 -11.60 -16.28 21.44
CA LEU A 370 -12.35 -15.50 20.46
C LEU A 370 -12.01 -15.93 19.02
N TYR A 371 -10.74 -16.12 18.70
CA TYR A 371 -10.22 -16.56 17.39
C TYR A 371 -10.94 -17.80 16.84
N THR A 372 -11.26 -18.74 17.73
CA THR A 372 -11.93 -20.01 17.38
C THR A 372 -13.45 -19.96 17.50
N ASN A 373 -14.00 -18.99 18.25
CA ASN A 373 -15.43 -18.94 18.61
C ASN A 373 -16.15 -17.67 18.13
N THR A 374 -15.52 -16.80 17.33
CA THR A 374 -16.11 -15.52 16.87
C THR A 374 -17.48 -15.67 16.24
N HIS A 375 -17.70 -16.73 15.47
CA HIS A 375 -18.99 -17.07 14.84
C HIS A 375 -20.14 -17.28 15.83
N ARG A 376 -19.85 -17.55 17.12
CA ARG A 376 -20.86 -17.68 18.18
C ARG A 376 -21.30 -16.33 18.74
N TYR A 377 -20.47 -15.31 18.55
CA TYR A 377 -20.67 -13.99 19.14
C TYR A 377 -21.12 -12.95 18.12
N MET A 378 -20.73 -13.08 16.86
CA MET A 378 -21.01 -12.11 15.79
C MET A 378 -22.14 -12.60 14.87
N GLU A 379 -22.96 -11.67 14.35
CA GLU A 379 -24.12 -12.00 13.52
C GLU A 379 -23.68 -12.09 12.06
N GLN A 380 -23.15 -13.26 11.68
CA GLN A 380 -22.60 -13.48 10.35
C GLN A 380 -23.70 -13.76 9.33
N ASP A 381 -23.81 -12.94 8.29
CA ASP A 381 -24.42 -13.38 7.04
C ASP A 381 -23.36 -14.06 6.16
N HIS A 382 -23.15 -15.34 6.40
CA HIS A 382 -22.19 -16.18 5.66
C HIS A 382 -22.47 -16.28 4.15
N GLN A 383 -23.56 -15.69 3.64
CA GLN A 383 -23.96 -15.78 2.22
C GLN A 383 -23.60 -14.54 1.41
N ALA A 384 -23.12 -13.45 2.02
CA ALA A 384 -22.75 -12.23 1.32
C ALA A 384 -21.30 -12.31 0.82
N TYR A 385 -21.08 -12.95 -0.34
CA TYR A 385 -19.76 -13.07 -1.00
C TYR A 385 -19.05 -11.73 -1.30
N PHE A 386 -19.72 -10.59 -1.09
CA PHE A 386 -19.23 -9.25 -1.38
C PHE A 386 -19.12 -8.34 -0.13
N THR A 387 -19.26 -8.90 1.06
CA THR A 387 -19.21 -8.16 2.33
C THR A 387 -17.97 -8.52 3.14
N THR A 388 -17.13 -7.52 3.43
CA THR A 388 -16.05 -7.67 4.42
C THR A 388 -16.60 -7.33 5.80
N HIS A 389 -16.54 -8.30 6.72
CA HIS A 389 -17.00 -8.14 8.09
C HIS A 389 -15.83 -7.75 9.01
N PHE A 390 -15.89 -6.55 9.57
CA PHE A 390 -14.99 -6.06 10.63
C PHE A 390 -15.66 -6.31 11.97
N GLN A 391 -15.10 -7.25 12.73
CA GLN A 391 -15.67 -7.66 14.00
C GLN A 391 -14.99 -6.88 15.13
N THR A 392 -15.76 -6.19 15.96
CA THR A 392 -15.24 -5.44 17.11
C THR A 392 -15.88 -5.94 18.39
N ILE A 393 -15.06 -6.42 19.33
CA ILE A 393 -15.51 -6.92 20.63
C ILE A 393 -14.91 -6.03 21.73
N ALA A 394 -15.76 -5.22 22.37
CA ALA A 394 -15.35 -4.28 23.40
C ALA A 394 -15.79 -4.77 24.78
N PHE A 395 -14.85 -4.90 25.71
CA PHE A 395 -15.07 -5.33 27.09
C PHE A 395 -15.04 -4.12 28.02
N LEU A 396 -16.09 -3.97 28.83
CA LEU A 396 -16.17 -2.89 29.81
C LEU A 396 -15.93 -3.44 31.22
N PHE A 397 -14.92 -2.93 31.91
CA PHE A 397 -14.50 -3.42 33.22
C PHE A 397 -14.71 -2.38 34.32
N ASP A 398 -14.86 -2.85 35.56
CA ASP A 398 -14.94 -1.96 36.72
C ASP A 398 -13.61 -1.25 37.03
N ASN A 399 -12.51 -1.99 36.95
CA ASN A 399 -11.16 -1.51 37.27
C ASN A 399 -10.10 -2.43 36.65
N ALA A 400 -10.18 -2.66 35.34
CA ALA A 400 -9.23 -3.49 34.62
C ALA A 400 -9.04 -3.03 33.17
N THR A 401 -7.93 -3.44 32.58
CA THR A 401 -7.59 -3.26 31.17
C THR A 401 -6.91 -4.52 30.63
N PHE A 402 -6.70 -4.64 29.32
CA PHE A 402 -5.91 -5.74 28.79
C PHE A 402 -4.42 -5.56 29.05
N ALA A 403 -3.76 -6.70 29.18
CA ALA A 403 -2.31 -6.80 29.23
C ALA A 403 -1.83 -7.95 28.35
N ILE A 404 -0.62 -7.82 27.81
CA ILE A 404 0.04 -8.87 27.06
C ILE A 404 1.30 -9.31 27.82
N PRO A 405 1.51 -10.60 28.07
CA PRO A 405 2.76 -11.07 28.65
C PRO A 405 3.92 -10.83 27.67
N GLU A 406 4.91 -10.04 28.10
CA GLU A 406 6.19 -9.91 27.41
C GLU A 406 7.32 -10.48 28.27
N LYS A 407 7.88 -11.62 27.84
CA LYS A 407 8.96 -12.34 28.53
C LYS A 407 8.56 -12.70 29.96
N ALA A 408 9.12 -12.02 30.96
CA ALA A 408 8.85 -12.23 32.38
C ALA A 408 8.04 -11.08 33.00
N LYS A 409 7.46 -10.21 32.16
CA LYS A 409 6.63 -9.07 32.56
C LYS A 409 5.28 -9.17 31.86
N MET A 410 4.29 -8.45 32.40
CA MET A 410 3.07 -8.13 31.68
C MET A 410 3.19 -6.68 31.24
N GLU A 411 2.99 -6.40 29.97
CA GLU A 411 2.83 -5.05 29.44
C GLU A 411 1.36 -4.66 29.57
N PRO A 412 1.00 -3.78 30.52
CA PRO A 412 -0.39 -3.41 30.81
C PRO A 412 -0.88 -2.30 29.88
N GLY A 413 -2.16 -1.97 30.00
CA GLY A 413 -2.70 -0.72 29.46
C GLY A 413 -3.08 -0.79 27.99
N LEU A 414 -3.27 -1.99 27.44
CA LEU A 414 -3.72 -2.16 26.07
C LEU A 414 -5.21 -1.85 25.97
N VAL A 415 -5.55 -0.66 25.50
CA VAL A 415 -6.95 -0.24 25.33
C VAL A 415 -7.60 -0.95 24.14
N GLY A 416 -6.83 -1.28 23.11
CA GLY A 416 -7.33 -1.99 21.94
C GLY A 416 -6.22 -2.70 21.16
N ILE A 417 -6.64 -3.64 20.33
CA ILE A 417 -5.77 -4.26 19.33
C ILE A 417 -6.55 -4.74 18.11
N ALA A 418 -5.95 -4.56 16.95
CA ALA A 418 -6.40 -5.10 15.67
C ALA A 418 -5.69 -6.43 15.35
N LEU A 419 -6.45 -7.51 15.29
CA LEU A 419 -6.02 -8.88 15.02
C LEU A 419 -6.87 -9.52 13.91
N LYS A 420 -6.78 -10.84 13.77
CA LYS A 420 -7.63 -11.61 12.86
C LYS A 420 -8.17 -12.84 13.54
N ASP A 421 -9.24 -13.43 13.01
CA ASP A 421 -9.76 -14.71 13.50
C ASP A 421 -9.26 -15.93 12.71
N SER A 422 -9.79 -17.12 13.03
CA SER A 422 -9.41 -18.41 12.39
C SER A 422 -9.64 -18.50 10.89
N GLU A 423 -10.45 -17.62 10.33
CA GLU A 423 -10.71 -17.51 8.90
C GLU A 423 -9.93 -16.34 8.27
N ASN A 424 -8.95 -15.78 8.99
CA ASN A 424 -8.17 -14.61 8.59
C ASN A 424 -9.04 -13.34 8.39
N ARG A 425 -10.20 -13.27 9.07
CA ARG A 425 -11.12 -12.13 9.02
C ARG A 425 -10.69 -11.05 10.03
N PRO A 426 -10.90 -9.76 9.75
CA PRO A 426 -10.59 -8.67 10.67
C PRO A 426 -11.32 -8.83 12.02
N MET A 427 -10.55 -8.79 13.11
CA MET A 427 -11.09 -8.82 14.47
C MET A 427 -10.38 -7.79 15.35
N THR A 428 -11.15 -6.90 15.95
CA THR A 428 -10.71 -5.88 16.89
C THR A 428 -11.18 -6.26 18.29
N ILE A 429 -10.29 -6.16 19.28
CA ILE A 429 -10.60 -6.40 20.68
C ILE A 429 -10.25 -5.14 21.48
N ILE A 430 -11.19 -4.64 22.27
CA ILE A 430 -11.07 -3.38 23.01
C ILE A 430 -11.36 -3.63 24.49
N SER A 431 -10.62 -3.00 25.40
CA SER A 431 -10.97 -2.90 26.82
C SER A 431 -11.08 -1.45 27.25
N GLN A 432 -12.10 -1.16 28.04
CA GLN A 432 -12.30 0.16 28.62
C GLN A 432 -12.75 0.02 30.07
N ASP A 433 -12.20 0.85 30.97
CA ASP A 433 -12.56 0.84 32.38
C ASP A 433 -13.58 1.93 32.75
N TYR A 434 -14.36 1.66 33.80
CA TYR A 434 -15.37 2.55 34.36
C TYR A 434 -14.83 3.96 34.68
N GLY A 435 -13.62 4.06 35.23
CA GLY A 435 -13.02 5.32 35.65
C GLY A 435 -12.75 6.26 34.47
N ILE A 436 -12.32 5.71 33.32
CA ILE A 436 -12.19 6.49 32.08
C ILE A 436 -13.57 6.90 31.55
N MET A 437 -14.53 5.99 31.53
CA MET A 437 -15.82 6.22 30.87
C MET A 437 -16.73 7.16 31.66
N LEU A 438 -16.74 7.02 32.99
CA LEU A 438 -17.76 7.59 33.87
C LEU A 438 -17.18 8.38 35.06
N GLY A 439 -15.85 8.44 35.16
CA GLY A 439 -15.13 9.03 36.29
C GLY A 439 -15.15 8.15 37.54
N ASN A 440 -14.59 8.68 38.65
CA ASN A 440 -14.43 7.90 39.88
C ASN A 440 -15.68 7.88 40.79
N ASN A 441 -16.75 8.60 40.45
CA ASN A 441 -17.94 8.72 41.29
C ASN A 441 -19.07 7.75 40.85
N ARG A 442 -19.13 6.57 41.48
CA ARG A 442 -20.19 5.57 41.23
C ARG A 442 -21.59 5.99 41.65
N SER A 443 -21.72 6.97 42.56
CA SER A 443 -23.03 7.48 42.98
C SER A 443 -23.64 8.48 42.00
N ASN A 444 -22.80 9.07 41.13
CA ASN A 444 -23.21 10.01 40.10
C ASN A 444 -22.31 9.87 38.87
N PRO A 445 -22.41 8.76 38.12
CA PRO A 445 -21.65 8.56 36.87
C PRO A 445 -21.92 9.70 35.90
N GLN A 446 -20.86 10.29 35.35
CA GLN A 446 -20.96 11.30 34.29
C GLN A 446 -20.19 10.80 33.07
N PRO A 447 -20.81 10.72 31.89
CA PRO A 447 -20.11 10.36 30.65
C PRO A 447 -18.87 11.22 30.44
N LEU A 448 -17.72 10.59 30.25
CA LEU A 448 -16.44 11.24 29.99
C LEU A 448 -15.87 10.86 28.62
N GLN A 449 -15.69 9.57 28.37
CA GLN A 449 -15.13 9.07 27.11
C GLN A 449 -15.83 7.79 26.69
N GLY A 450 -16.36 7.76 25.46
CA GLY A 450 -16.94 6.55 24.89
C GLY A 450 -15.92 5.66 24.18
N LEU A 451 -16.41 4.81 23.28
CA LEU A 451 -15.62 3.82 22.56
C LEU A 451 -15.43 4.19 21.09
N THR A 452 -16.17 5.16 20.55
CA THR A 452 -16.20 5.46 19.11
C THR A 452 -14.81 5.76 18.56
N GLN A 453 -14.02 6.58 19.28
CA GLN A 453 -12.66 6.92 18.87
C GLN A 453 -11.75 5.68 18.80
N THR A 454 -11.79 4.83 19.83
CA THR A 454 -11.00 3.59 19.90
C THR A 454 -11.43 2.59 18.83
N ILE A 455 -12.75 2.44 18.59
CA ILE A 455 -13.27 1.58 17.53
C ILE A 455 -12.75 2.05 16.17
N ILE A 456 -12.77 3.37 15.91
CA ILE A 456 -12.21 3.95 14.68
C ILE A 456 -10.70 3.70 14.58
N HIS A 457 -9.94 3.90 15.65
CA HIS A 457 -8.48 3.67 15.70
C HIS A 457 -8.14 2.21 15.33
N GLU A 458 -8.70 1.25 16.06
CA GLU A 458 -8.38 -0.16 15.88
C GLU A 458 -8.91 -0.71 14.56
N THR A 459 -10.11 -0.29 14.15
CA THR A 459 -10.64 -0.66 12.82
C THR A 459 -9.85 0.03 11.70
N GLY A 460 -9.24 1.19 11.97
CA GLY A 460 -8.29 1.86 11.09
C GLY A 460 -7.08 0.99 10.77
N HIS A 461 -6.52 0.28 11.75
CA HIS A 461 -5.48 -0.71 11.50
C HIS A 461 -5.95 -1.82 10.56
N GLN A 462 -7.20 -2.28 10.68
CA GLN A 462 -7.75 -3.34 9.81
C GLN A 462 -7.87 -2.93 8.34
N ILE A 463 -7.98 -1.63 8.04
CA ILE A 463 -7.91 -1.11 6.67
C ILE A 463 -6.48 -0.77 6.23
N GLY A 464 -5.51 -1.11 7.07
CA GLY A 464 -4.07 -1.08 6.80
C GLY A 464 -3.31 0.07 7.47
N LEU A 465 -4.01 1.05 8.05
CA LEU A 465 -3.36 2.23 8.61
C LEU A 465 -2.38 1.87 9.73
N MET A 466 -1.25 2.58 9.75
CA MET A 466 -0.26 2.48 10.82
C MET A 466 -0.36 3.68 11.74
N HIS A 467 0.23 3.58 12.93
CA HIS A 467 0.48 4.77 13.73
C HIS A 467 1.44 5.70 12.97
N PRO A 468 1.15 7.01 12.88
CA PRO A 468 1.97 7.97 12.14
C PRO A 468 3.18 8.42 12.95
N PHE A 469 3.80 7.55 13.74
CA PHE A 469 4.94 7.90 14.60
C PHE A 469 5.95 6.76 14.76
N GLN A 470 6.06 5.88 13.75
CA GLN A 470 7.03 4.79 13.76
C GLN A 470 8.46 5.27 13.54
N PHE A 471 8.63 6.38 12.83
CA PHE A 471 9.94 6.94 12.48
C PHE A 471 10.29 8.19 13.30
N GLY A 472 9.59 8.40 14.41
CA GLY A 472 9.71 9.54 15.32
C GLY A 472 8.33 10.06 15.75
N MET A 473 8.27 10.89 16.78
CA MET A 473 7.02 11.26 17.47
C MET A 473 6.21 12.39 16.81
N LEU A 474 6.71 13.09 15.80
CA LEU A 474 6.05 14.26 15.22
C LEU A 474 4.69 13.95 14.61
N GLY A 475 4.55 12.85 13.87
CA GLY A 475 3.26 12.54 13.26
C GLY A 475 2.19 12.16 14.29
N ASN A 476 2.55 11.97 15.57
CA ASN A 476 1.60 11.88 16.68
C ASN A 476 0.83 13.20 16.93
N PHE A 477 1.28 14.32 16.35
CA PHE A 477 0.61 15.61 16.41
C PHE A 477 -0.36 15.88 15.26
N VAL A 478 -0.59 14.92 14.36
CA VAL A 478 -1.61 15.03 13.32
C VAL A 478 -3.00 14.81 13.91
N ASN A 479 -3.98 15.59 13.44
CA ASN A 479 -5.40 15.38 13.76
C ASN A 479 -5.91 14.08 13.08
N ASP A 480 -5.59 12.93 13.67
CA ASP A 480 -5.88 11.61 13.11
C ASP A 480 -6.15 10.58 14.23
N PRO A 481 -7.14 9.67 14.08
CA PRO A 481 -7.41 8.61 15.05
C PRO A 481 -6.22 7.74 15.30
N MET A 482 -5.34 7.55 14.33
CA MET A 482 -4.16 6.70 14.44
C MET A 482 -3.06 7.31 15.34
N THR A 483 -3.24 8.52 15.85
CA THR A 483 -2.35 9.10 16.87
C THR A 483 -2.75 8.67 18.27
N TYR A 484 -1.77 8.55 19.16
CA TYR A 484 -2.03 8.40 20.60
C TYR A 484 -2.20 9.74 21.30
N TYR A 485 -1.69 10.83 20.72
CA TYR A 485 -1.72 12.13 21.38
C TYR A 485 -2.99 12.91 21.08
N THR A 486 -3.39 13.06 19.82
CA THR A 486 -4.49 13.98 19.50
C THR A 486 -5.87 13.47 19.91
N HIS A 487 -6.08 12.15 20.00
CA HIS A 487 -7.41 11.56 20.26
C HIS A 487 -8.49 12.03 19.27
N SER A 488 -8.09 12.36 18.04
CA SER A 488 -9.06 12.65 16.99
C SER A 488 -9.91 11.42 16.67
N SER A 489 -11.12 11.66 16.21
CA SER A 489 -12.02 10.62 15.71
C SER A 489 -12.26 10.72 14.19
N ARG A 490 -11.49 11.55 13.48
CA ARG A 490 -11.61 11.73 12.02
C ARG A 490 -10.26 11.58 11.33
N PHE A 491 -10.18 10.69 10.35
CA PHE A 491 -8.94 10.48 9.59
C PHE A 491 -8.46 11.76 8.92
N SER A 492 -7.16 12.02 9.05
CA SER A 492 -6.48 13.10 8.35
C SER A 492 -6.41 12.81 6.85
N ILE A 493 -6.12 13.83 6.05
CA ILE A 493 -5.87 13.63 4.62
C ILE A 493 -4.71 12.67 4.36
N PHE A 494 -3.69 12.63 5.23
CA PHE A 494 -2.56 11.72 5.11
C PHE A 494 -3.00 10.25 5.19
N SER A 495 -3.84 9.90 6.16
CA SER A 495 -4.40 8.55 6.29
C SER A 495 -5.33 8.20 5.13
N LYS A 496 -6.16 9.16 4.69
CA LYS A 496 -7.03 8.98 3.51
C LYS A 496 -6.21 8.69 2.26
N ASP A 497 -5.27 9.57 1.95
CA ASP A 497 -4.38 9.42 0.80
C ASP A 497 -3.65 8.09 0.87
N ASN A 498 -3.15 7.67 2.05
CA ASN A 498 -2.43 6.41 2.17
C ASN A 498 -3.31 5.20 1.84
N VAL A 499 -4.46 5.02 2.52
CA VAL A 499 -5.33 3.86 2.30
C VAL A 499 -5.87 3.83 0.86
N GLN A 500 -6.32 4.97 0.36
CA GLN A 500 -6.90 5.08 -0.97
C GLN A 500 -5.87 4.74 -2.05
N ARG A 501 -4.66 5.30 -1.94
CA ARG A 501 -3.51 4.96 -2.78
C ARG A 501 -3.18 3.48 -2.70
N GLY A 502 -3.12 2.92 -1.49
CA GLY A 502 -2.83 1.52 -1.23
C GLY A 502 -3.81 0.56 -1.91
N GLN A 503 -5.13 0.86 -1.89
CA GLN A 503 -6.13 0.05 -2.59
C GLN A 503 -5.97 0.10 -4.11
N ILE A 504 -5.66 1.28 -4.67
CA ILE A 504 -5.40 1.43 -6.11
C ILE A 504 -4.14 0.64 -6.50
N ASP A 505 -3.09 0.72 -5.69
CA ASP A 505 -1.83 0.03 -5.94
C ASP A 505 -2.01 -1.48 -6.01
N MET A 506 -2.79 -2.04 -5.09
CA MET A 506 -3.13 -3.46 -5.09
C MET A 506 -3.96 -3.86 -6.33
N LEU A 507 -4.92 -3.03 -6.77
CA LEU A 507 -5.68 -3.30 -8.01
C LEU A 507 -4.80 -3.24 -9.25
N LEU A 508 -3.93 -2.23 -9.35
CA LEU A 508 -2.99 -2.08 -10.45
C LEU A 508 -2.03 -3.26 -10.52
N GLN A 509 -1.50 -3.68 -9.37
CA GLN A 509 -0.61 -4.83 -9.28
C GLN A 509 -1.31 -6.13 -9.66
N ALA A 510 -2.49 -6.40 -9.10
CA ALA A 510 -3.23 -7.62 -9.40
C ALA A 510 -3.59 -7.68 -10.89
N GLY A 511 -3.92 -6.53 -11.50
CA GLY A 511 -4.12 -6.42 -12.94
C GLY A 511 -2.84 -6.68 -13.73
N MET A 512 -1.73 -6.04 -13.36
CA MET A 512 -0.45 -6.18 -14.07
C MET A 512 0.12 -7.59 -14.01
N ALA A 513 0.01 -8.28 -12.86
CA ALA A 513 0.40 -9.68 -12.73
C ALA A 513 -0.34 -10.57 -13.73
N LYS A 514 -1.65 -10.34 -13.93
CA LYS A 514 -2.45 -11.03 -14.94
C LYS A 514 -2.07 -10.67 -16.37
N ILE A 515 -1.71 -9.41 -16.65
CA ILE A 515 -1.20 -8.99 -17.98
C ILE A 515 0.10 -9.72 -18.30
N LEU A 516 1.02 -9.84 -17.34
CA LEU A 516 2.28 -10.56 -17.52
C LEU A 516 2.03 -12.05 -17.79
N GLN A 517 1.15 -12.68 -17.01
CA GLN A 517 0.73 -14.06 -17.24
C GLN A 517 0.13 -14.25 -18.64
N ALA A 518 -0.76 -13.34 -19.06
CA ALA A 518 -1.37 -13.35 -20.37
C ALA A 518 -0.34 -13.22 -21.49
N SER A 519 0.58 -12.27 -21.36
CA SER A 519 1.63 -11.99 -22.34
C SER A 519 2.51 -13.21 -22.57
N ALA A 520 2.89 -13.92 -21.50
CA ALA A 520 3.64 -15.17 -21.58
C ALA A 520 2.90 -16.28 -22.35
N VAL A 521 1.57 -16.38 -22.17
CA VAL A 521 0.74 -17.34 -22.95
C VAL A 521 0.67 -16.94 -24.42
N ILE A 522 0.66 -15.65 -24.74
CA ILE A 522 0.55 -15.14 -26.11
C ILE A 522 1.84 -15.38 -26.89
N GLU A 523 3.00 -15.15 -26.27
CA GLU A 523 4.31 -15.34 -26.90
C GLU A 523 4.56 -16.78 -27.37
N THR A 524 3.90 -17.76 -26.75
CA THR A 524 4.02 -19.18 -27.10
C THR A 524 3.04 -19.65 -28.18
N LYS A 525 2.09 -18.79 -28.60
CA LYS A 525 1.01 -19.14 -29.55
C LYS A 525 1.12 -18.36 -30.86
N ALA A 526 0.44 -18.84 -31.91
CA ALA A 526 0.39 -18.15 -33.19
C ALA A 526 -0.25 -16.76 -33.03
N TYR A 527 0.35 -15.74 -33.67
CA TYR A 527 -0.10 -14.35 -33.59
C TYR A 527 -1.62 -14.19 -33.83
N ASP A 528 -2.32 -13.61 -32.85
CA ASP A 528 -3.74 -13.24 -32.93
C ASP A 528 -3.91 -11.72 -32.81
N ARG A 529 -4.45 -11.09 -33.85
CA ARG A 529 -4.65 -9.64 -33.92
C ARG A 529 -5.68 -9.14 -32.90
N ASN A 530 -6.72 -9.92 -32.60
CA ASN A 530 -7.75 -9.54 -31.64
C ASN A 530 -7.18 -9.52 -30.22
N LEU A 531 -6.29 -10.46 -29.95
CA LEU A 531 -5.59 -10.58 -28.68
C LEU A 531 -4.62 -9.42 -28.46
N GLN A 532 -3.89 -9.01 -29.50
CA GLN A 532 -3.05 -7.82 -29.46
C GLN A 532 -3.85 -6.53 -29.21
N ALA A 533 -4.94 -6.32 -29.97
CA ALA A 533 -5.78 -5.14 -29.80
C ALA A 533 -6.38 -5.05 -28.39
N TYR A 534 -6.65 -6.21 -27.77
CA TYR A 534 -7.13 -6.28 -26.41
C TYR A 534 -6.04 -5.91 -25.39
N LEU A 535 -4.82 -6.42 -25.53
CA LEU A 535 -3.68 -6.01 -24.69
C LEU A 535 -3.40 -4.50 -24.80
N ASP A 536 -3.46 -3.95 -26.01
CA ASP A 536 -3.29 -2.51 -26.24
C ASP A 536 -4.37 -1.70 -25.49
N SER A 537 -5.61 -2.17 -25.48
CA SER A 537 -6.72 -1.55 -24.73
C SER A 537 -6.57 -1.65 -23.22
N ILE A 538 -6.04 -2.77 -22.70
CA ILE A 538 -5.71 -2.91 -21.27
C ILE A 538 -4.61 -1.92 -20.89
N ASN A 539 -3.54 -1.83 -21.69
CA ASN A 539 -2.44 -0.89 -21.46
C ASN A 539 -2.92 0.57 -21.47
N GLU A 540 -3.80 0.93 -22.42
CA GLU A 540 -4.42 2.26 -22.43
C GLU A 540 -5.22 2.52 -21.15
N SER A 541 -5.96 1.51 -20.66
CA SER A 541 -6.74 1.61 -19.43
C SER A 541 -5.85 1.77 -18.19
N TYR A 542 -4.70 1.10 -18.13
CA TYR A 542 -3.69 1.29 -17.08
C TYR A 542 -3.23 2.76 -17.01
N PHE A 543 -2.84 3.35 -18.14
CA PHE A 543 -2.40 4.75 -18.17
C PHE A 543 -3.52 5.74 -17.83
N LYS A 544 -4.79 5.40 -18.09
CA LYS A 544 -5.93 6.20 -17.63
C LYS A 544 -6.04 6.23 -16.11
N VAL A 545 -5.69 5.14 -15.40
CA VAL A 545 -5.64 5.14 -13.93
C VAL A 545 -4.54 6.05 -13.42
N LEU A 546 -3.36 6.01 -14.05
CA LEU A 546 -2.19 6.75 -13.60
C LEU A 546 -2.38 8.28 -13.64
N ALA A 547 -3.16 8.79 -14.60
CA ALA A 547 -3.38 10.23 -14.73
C ALA A 547 -3.97 10.89 -13.47
N PRO A 548 -5.15 10.49 -12.95
CA PRO A 548 -5.67 10.98 -11.67
C PRO A 548 -4.86 10.51 -10.46
N TYR A 549 -4.30 9.29 -10.50
CA TYR A 549 -3.47 8.77 -9.40
C TYR A 549 -2.26 9.67 -9.12
N ASN A 550 -1.56 10.12 -10.17
CA ASN A 550 -0.36 10.95 -10.05
C ASN A 550 -0.64 12.37 -9.55
N ILE A 551 -1.88 12.86 -9.66
CA ILE A 551 -2.32 14.13 -9.05
C ILE A 551 -3.10 13.89 -7.76
N MET A 552 -2.97 12.69 -7.18
CA MET A 552 -3.60 12.28 -5.94
C MET A 552 -5.13 12.47 -5.92
N ASP A 553 -5.78 12.37 -7.09
CA ASP A 553 -7.24 12.24 -7.22
C ASP A 553 -7.61 10.75 -7.14
N TYR A 554 -7.50 10.22 -5.93
CA TYR A 554 -7.65 8.78 -5.69
C TYR A 554 -9.08 8.29 -5.89
N ILE A 555 -10.09 9.15 -5.77
CA ILE A 555 -11.48 8.79 -6.04
C ILE A 555 -11.66 8.47 -7.53
N SER A 556 -11.23 9.37 -8.42
CA SER A 556 -11.28 9.11 -9.86
C SER A 556 -10.38 7.94 -10.25
N ALA A 557 -9.17 7.87 -9.69
CA ALA A 557 -8.23 6.80 -9.96
C ALA A 557 -8.78 5.42 -9.55
N TYR A 558 -9.43 5.31 -8.40
CA TYR A 558 -10.02 4.04 -7.94
C TYR A 558 -11.10 3.53 -8.90
N SER A 559 -12.01 4.40 -9.36
CA SER A 559 -13.05 4.05 -10.33
C SER A 559 -12.46 3.50 -11.64
N LEU A 560 -11.39 4.14 -12.13
CA LEU A 560 -10.66 3.67 -13.30
C LEU A 560 -9.89 2.38 -13.04
N ALA A 561 -9.30 2.21 -11.84
CA ALA A 561 -8.56 1.02 -11.44
C ALA A 561 -9.48 -0.21 -11.38
N VAL A 562 -10.69 -0.04 -10.84
CA VAL A 562 -11.74 -1.06 -10.85
C VAL A 562 -12.11 -1.45 -12.27
N THR A 563 -12.31 -0.46 -13.15
CA THR A 563 -12.65 -0.71 -14.57
C THR A 563 -11.52 -1.47 -15.29
N PHE A 564 -10.27 -1.06 -15.05
CA PHE A 564 -9.07 -1.73 -15.55
C PHE A 564 -9.01 -3.19 -15.07
N TYR A 565 -9.15 -3.43 -13.78
CA TYR A 565 -9.09 -4.76 -13.19
C TYR A 565 -10.20 -5.69 -13.69
N ASN A 566 -11.44 -5.19 -13.79
CA ASN A 566 -12.58 -5.94 -14.33
C ASN A 566 -12.39 -6.34 -15.80
N SER A 567 -11.78 -5.46 -16.59
CA SER A 567 -11.42 -5.77 -17.98
C SER A 567 -10.46 -6.95 -18.02
N ILE A 568 -9.48 -6.98 -17.11
CA ILE A 568 -8.49 -8.06 -17.03
C ILE A 568 -9.10 -9.39 -16.55
N ILE A 569 -10.02 -9.38 -15.57
CA ILE A 569 -10.73 -10.61 -15.16
C ILE A 569 -11.53 -11.18 -16.33
N SER A 570 -12.24 -10.30 -17.05
CA SER A 570 -13.02 -10.70 -18.23
C SER A 570 -12.11 -11.34 -19.28
N PHE A 571 -10.90 -10.81 -19.44
CA PHE A 571 -9.89 -11.34 -20.35
C PHE A 571 -9.32 -12.68 -19.93
N ASP A 572 -9.01 -12.89 -18.65
CA ASP A 572 -8.50 -14.15 -18.12
C ASP A 572 -9.45 -15.32 -18.46
N SER A 573 -10.76 -15.09 -18.32
CA SER A 573 -11.79 -16.05 -18.72
C SER A 573 -11.78 -16.38 -20.24
N SER A 574 -11.28 -15.46 -21.06
CA SER A 574 -11.08 -15.67 -22.50
C SER A 574 -9.75 -16.39 -22.79
N LEU A 575 -8.67 -16.08 -22.05
CA LEU A 575 -7.36 -16.72 -22.14
C LEU A 575 -7.42 -18.22 -21.85
N VAL A 576 -8.22 -18.67 -20.89
CA VAL A 576 -8.46 -20.10 -20.64
C VAL A 576 -9.00 -20.81 -21.89
N ARG A 577 -9.73 -20.11 -22.77
CA ARG A 577 -10.16 -20.69 -24.05
C ARG A 577 -9.01 -20.76 -25.06
N TYR A 578 -8.14 -19.75 -25.06
CA TYR A 578 -6.96 -19.71 -25.93
C TYR A 578 -5.87 -20.68 -25.50
N SER A 579 -5.67 -20.93 -24.20
CA SER A 579 -4.70 -21.89 -23.67
C SER A 579 -4.96 -23.32 -24.19
N ASN A 580 -6.23 -23.65 -24.46
CA ASN A 580 -6.67 -24.92 -25.04
C ASN A 580 -6.43 -25.06 -26.56
N ILE A 581 -6.01 -24.00 -27.26
CA ILE A 581 -5.60 -24.10 -28.67
C ILE A 581 -4.21 -24.75 -28.72
N PRO A 582 -4.00 -25.82 -29.52
CA PRO A 582 -2.70 -26.49 -29.64
C PRO A 582 -1.58 -25.49 -29.93
N GLU A 583 -0.39 -25.71 -29.37
CA GLU A 583 0.74 -24.85 -29.67
C GLU A 583 1.04 -24.90 -31.17
N PHE A 584 1.63 -23.83 -31.71
CA PHE A 584 1.96 -23.79 -33.14
C PHE A 584 2.85 -24.99 -33.55
N TYR A 585 3.68 -25.47 -32.62
CA TYR A 585 4.53 -26.65 -32.78
C TYR A 585 3.76 -27.97 -32.83
N ASP A 586 2.54 -28.06 -32.30
CA ASP A 586 1.71 -29.26 -32.38
C ASP A 586 1.03 -29.40 -33.75
N ILE A 587 0.78 -28.27 -34.42
CA ILE A 587 0.13 -28.24 -35.73
C ILE A 587 1.11 -28.66 -36.84
N ILE A 588 2.40 -28.37 -36.69
CA ILE A 588 3.43 -28.67 -37.70
C ILE A 588 3.51 -30.19 -37.99
N PRO A 589 3.65 -31.09 -37.00
CA PRO A 589 3.65 -32.54 -37.24
C PRO A 589 2.36 -33.03 -37.90
N ILE A 590 1.19 -32.53 -37.49
CA ILE A 590 -0.11 -32.94 -38.06
C ILE A 590 -0.19 -32.55 -39.53
N PHE A 591 0.25 -31.34 -39.88
CA PHE A 591 0.29 -30.88 -41.26
C PHE A 591 1.28 -31.70 -42.10
N PHE A 592 2.47 -31.99 -41.57
CA PHE A 592 3.47 -32.84 -42.23
C PHE A 592 2.98 -34.27 -42.44
N ILE A 593 2.31 -34.87 -41.43
CA ILE A 593 1.70 -36.19 -41.54
C ILE A 593 0.58 -36.18 -42.57
N GLY A 594 -0.26 -35.14 -42.59
CA GLY A 594 -1.33 -34.98 -43.59
C GLY A 594 -0.77 -34.87 -45.01
N MET A 595 0.24 -34.03 -45.23
CA MET A 595 0.96 -33.89 -46.50
C MET A 595 1.62 -35.20 -46.94
N LEU A 596 2.29 -35.90 -46.02
CA LEU A 596 2.93 -37.18 -46.29
C LEU A 596 1.89 -38.25 -46.65
N THR A 597 0.76 -38.28 -45.94
CA THR A 597 -0.34 -39.22 -46.21
C THR A 597 -0.95 -38.96 -47.58
N LEU A 598 -1.17 -37.69 -47.95
CA LEU A 598 -1.68 -37.28 -49.26
C LEU A 598 -0.69 -37.66 -50.38
N LEU A 599 0.61 -37.45 -50.15
CA LEU A 599 1.67 -37.86 -51.07
C LEU A 599 1.67 -39.38 -51.26
N LEU A 600 1.61 -40.15 -50.18
CA LEU A 600 1.57 -41.61 -50.20
C LEU A 600 0.30 -42.15 -50.88
N THR A 601 -0.87 -41.55 -50.65
CA THR A 601 -2.11 -41.93 -51.37
C THR A 601 -2.03 -41.60 -52.85
N THR A 602 -1.44 -40.46 -53.20
CA THR A 602 -1.23 -40.08 -54.60
C THR A 602 -0.29 -41.04 -55.30
N ILE A 603 0.81 -41.44 -54.64
CA ILE A 603 1.74 -42.47 -55.14
C ILE A 603 1.02 -43.82 -55.28
N HIS A 604 0.20 -44.21 -54.30
CA HIS A 604 -0.58 -45.45 -54.35
C HIS A 604 -1.58 -45.44 -55.53
N TYR A 605 -2.33 -44.36 -55.72
CA TYR A 605 -3.27 -44.21 -56.84
C TYR A 605 -2.57 -44.17 -58.18
N GLN A 606 -1.43 -43.48 -58.29
CA GLN A 606 -0.60 -43.49 -59.50
C GLN A 606 -0.03 -44.88 -59.78
N GLY A 607 0.35 -45.64 -58.74
CA GLY A 607 0.77 -47.04 -58.86
C GLY A 607 -0.36 -47.96 -59.31
N LYS A 608 -1.59 -47.75 -58.83
CA LYS A 608 -2.79 -48.49 -59.26
C LYS A 608 -3.18 -48.15 -60.70
N PHE A 609 -3.05 -46.88 -61.09
CA PHE A 609 -3.22 -46.41 -62.47
C PHE A 609 -2.13 -46.98 -63.40
N ARG A 610 -0.89 -47.13 -62.89
CA ARG A 610 0.22 -47.78 -63.60
C ARG A 610 -0.01 -49.28 -63.78
N ARG A 611 -0.55 -49.98 -62.78
CA ARG A 611 -0.96 -51.40 -62.89
C ARG A 611 -2.14 -51.60 -63.85
N LEU A 612 -3.05 -50.63 -63.97
CA LEU A 612 -4.10 -50.63 -65.00
C LEU A 612 -3.54 -50.42 -66.41
N LEU A 613 -2.40 -49.73 -66.55
CA LEU A 613 -1.68 -49.54 -67.82
C LEU A 613 -0.70 -50.69 -68.15
N GLU A 614 -0.28 -51.48 -67.16
CA GLU A 614 0.68 -52.59 -67.32
C GLU A 614 0.06 -53.90 -67.83
N ASN A 615 -1.25 -53.94 -68.13
CA ASN A 615 -1.89 -55.06 -68.86
C ASN A 615 -1.67 -55.02 -70.38
N THR A 616 -0.53 -54.50 -70.83
CA THR A 616 -0.10 -54.59 -72.24
C THR A 616 1.32 -55.17 -72.30
N PRO A 617 1.52 -56.34 -72.93
CA PRO A 617 2.79 -57.05 -72.87
C PRO A 617 3.78 -56.38 -73.81
N SER A 618 4.82 -55.72 -73.27
CA SER A 618 6.17 -55.60 -73.82
C SER A 618 6.95 -54.49 -73.10
N ARG A 619 7.70 -54.82 -72.04
CA ARG A 619 8.96 -54.14 -71.64
C ARG A 619 9.48 -54.70 -70.31
N ARG A 620 9.95 -55.94 -70.34
CA ARG A 620 10.95 -56.44 -69.37
C ARG A 620 12.30 -56.35 -70.05
N LEU A 621 13.12 -55.35 -69.70
CA LEU A 621 14.61 -55.40 -69.73
C LEU A 621 15.31 -54.04 -69.56
N LEU A 622 14.59 -52.91 -69.40
CA LEU A 622 15.23 -51.58 -69.26
C LEU A 622 14.98 -50.87 -67.92
N THR A 623 14.23 -51.47 -67.00
CA THR A 623 13.78 -50.81 -65.76
C THR A 623 14.58 -51.14 -64.52
N GLN A 624 15.36 -52.23 -64.50
CA GLN A 624 16.05 -52.68 -63.28
C GLN A 624 17.40 -51.99 -63.08
N GLU A 625 18.17 -51.73 -64.15
CA GLU A 625 19.47 -51.06 -64.04
C GLU A 625 19.38 -49.54 -63.79
N MET A 626 18.29 -48.90 -64.22
CA MET A 626 18.04 -47.48 -63.91
C MET A 626 17.48 -47.27 -62.50
N ALA A 627 16.74 -48.24 -61.95
CA ALA A 627 16.21 -48.16 -60.58
C ALA A 627 17.35 -48.22 -59.54
N ASP A 628 18.27 -49.17 -59.69
CA ASP A 628 19.41 -49.33 -58.78
C ASP A 628 20.38 -48.12 -58.84
N LYS A 629 20.56 -47.51 -60.02
CA LYS A 629 21.39 -46.29 -60.18
C LYS A 629 20.72 -45.04 -59.62
N LEU A 630 19.38 -44.93 -59.65
CA LEU A 630 18.65 -43.79 -59.09
C LEU A 630 18.52 -43.87 -57.56
N GLU A 631 18.33 -45.07 -57.02
CA GLU A 631 18.23 -45.29 -55.57
C GLU A 631 19.56 -44.95 -54.87
N LYS A 632 20.69 -45.41 -55.42
CA LYS A 632 22.03 -45.14 -54.85
C LYS A 632 22.42 -43.66 -54.87
N VAL A 633 22.10 -42.94 -55.96
CA VAL A 633 22.38 -41.50 -56.08
C VAL A 633 21.47 -40.67 -55.17
N SER A 634 20.24 -41.12 -54.90
CA SER A 634 19.32 -40.40 -54.00
C SER A 634 19.71 -40.53 -52.52
N ILE A 635 20.17 -41.71 -52.10
CA ILE A 635 20.63 -41.97 -50.73
C ILE A 635 21.92 -41.22 -50.44
N GLU A 636 22.89 -41.21 -51.37
CA GLU A 636 24.15 -40.48 -51.18
C GLU A 636 23.94 -38.96 -51.11
N ARG A 637 23.02 -38.40 -51.92
CA ARG A 637 22.65 -36.98 -51.82
C ARG A 637 21.92 -36.65 -50.52
N PHE A 638 21.05 -37.53 -50.05
CA PHE A 638 20.36 -37.35 -48.77
C PHE A 638 21.34 -37.37 -47.58
N ILE A 639 22.30 -38.31 -47.58
CA ILE A 639 23.35 -38.38 -46.56
C ILE A 639 24.26 -37.14 -46.61
N ALA A 640 24.61 -36.66 -47.81
CA ALA A 640 25.41 -35.44 -47.97
C ALA A 640 24.67 -34.18 -47.46
N SER A 641 23.38 -34.03 -47.79
CA SER A 641 22.55 -32.93 -47.27
C SER A 641 22.37 -32.99 -45.75
N ARG A 642 22.23 -34.19 -45.17
CA ARG A 642 22.15 -34.35 -43.72
C ARG A 642 23.47 -33.97 -43.03
N ARG A 643 24.63 -34.37 -43.58
CA ARG A 643 25.94 -33.97 -43.04
C ARG A 643 26.14 -32.45 -43.11
N ALA A 644 25.81 -31.82 -44.23
CA ALA A 644 25.92 -30.36 -44.37
C ALA A 644 25.00 -29.61 -43.39
N ALA A 645 23.80 -30.13 -43.11
CA ALA A 645 22.91 -29.56 -42.11
C ALA A 645 23.45 -29.73 -40.67
N GLN A 646 24.00 -30.90 -40.33
CA GLN A 646 24.62 -31.14 -39.03
C GLN A 646 25.85 -30.26 -38.79
N GLU A 647 26.67 -30.06 -39.82
CA GLU A 647 27.86 -29.21 -39.77
C GLU A 647 27.48 -27.73 -39.57
N LYS A 648 26.41 -27.27 -40.23
CA LYS A 648 25.89 -25.91 -40.07
C LYS A 648 25.26 -25.67 -38.70
N ILE A 649 24.58 -26.68 -38.13
CA ILE A 649 24.06 -26.62 -36.76
C ILE A 649 25.22 -26.57 -35.74
N SER A 650 26.27 -27.37 -35.93
CA SER A 650 27.46 -27.33 -35.08
C SER A 650 28.13 -25.95 -35.10
N GLN A 651 28.27 -25.34 -36.28
CA GLN A 651 28.83 -23.99 -36.42
C GLN A 651 28.00 -22.90 -35.72
N ILE A 652 26.67 -23.03 -35.72
CA ILE A 652 25.77 -22.09 -35.01
C ILE A 652 25.92 -22.26 -33.50
N LEU A 653 25.90 -23.51 -33.01
CA LEU A 653 26.07 -23.82 -31.59
C LEU A 653 27.45 -23.37 -31.08
N ASP A 654 28.51 -23.61 -31.83
CA ASP A 654 29.86 -23.17 -31.47
C ASP A 654 29.99 -21.63 -31.48
N GLY A 655 29.24 -20.95 -32.36
CA GLY A 655 29.16 -19.48 -32.44
C GLY A 655 28.38 -18.83 -31.30
N GLU A 656 27.32 -19.49 -30.80
CA GLU A 656 26.55 -19.00 -29.65
C GLU A 656 27.29 -19.28 -28.32
N ILE A 657 27.91 -20.45 -28.16
CA ILE A 657 28.73 -20.79 -26.98
C ILE A 657 29.95 -19.86 -26.86
N SER A 658 30.51 -19.38 -27.98
CA SER A 658 31.62 -18.42 -27.96
C SER A 658 31.18 -16.98 -27.69
N LYS A 659 29.93 -16.61 -27.99
CA LYS A 659 29.33 -15.34 -27.53
C LYS A 659 29.03 -15.34 -26.03
N GLU A 660 28.46 -16.43 -25.51
CA GLU A 660 28.18 -16.60 -24.07
C GLU A 660 29.45 -16.59 -23.19
N LYS A 661 30.58 -17.06 -23.73
CA LYS A 661 31.90 -16.97 -23.06
C LYS A 661 32.59 -15.61 -23.21
N GLY A 662 32.16 -14.79 -24.17
CA GLY A 662 32.69 -13.45 -24.41
C GLY A 662 32.06 -12.37 -23.52
N GLU A 663 30.78 -12.55 -23.14
CA GLU A 663 30.04 -11.57 -22.32
C GLU A 663 30.25 -11.76 -20.81
N ASN A 664 30.83 -12.87 -20.35
CA ASN A 664 31.17 -13.11 -18.93
C ASN A 664 32.61 -12.67 -18.56
N LYS A 665 33.20 -11.72 -19.28
CA LYS A 665 34.59 -11.28 -19.04
C LYS A 665 34.85 -9.77 -19.13
N VAL A 666 33.92 -8.95 -18.62
CA VAL A 666 34.09 -7.53 -18.20
C VAL A 666 32.93 -7.29 -17.22
N ASP A 667 33.03 -6.98 -15.92
CA ASP A 667 34.03 -6.38 -15.06
C ASP A 667 34.27 -7.23 -13.79
N LYS A 668 35.50 -7.19 -13.30
CA LYS A 668 35.89 -7.57 -11.94
C LYS A 668 36.78 -6.48 -11.37
#